data_AF-A0AA39N530-F1
#
_entry.id   AF-A0AA39N530-F1
#
_cell.length_a   1.000
_cell.length_b   1.000
_cell.length_c   1.000
_cell.angle_alpha   90.00
_cell.angle_beta   90.00
_cell.angle_gamma   90.00
#
_symmetry.space_group_name_H-M   'P 1'
#
loop_
_entity.id
_entity.type
_entity.pdbx_description
1 polymer ?
#
loop_
_entity_poly.entity_id
_entity_poly.type
_entity_poly.pdbx_seq_one_letter_code
_entity_poly.pdbx_strand_id
1 'polypeptide(L)'
;MSDSDSDSDNGLPQYNDRPVIATAASNSLRSLLLESWKQGDAYDLAKAVVELRLKNWEQSERGAQNKSDSLEILGLDFSRVQYHGALRENPQKDSQSIIQAIRESQTVDKGSLKDIWTWSRLPYSVRCAGLKAEAQVEGGDGSTTGARENKKARVERYDELVADADEWILKNEGHLRFLSRKAKFSPNFWRYGLLRIEDLPVVLGGGAFSILPDNTAIKITRSDVSSLPGFTVLGEKRKAAVYLQPDIQSFKSCWDAMTDNVLRGLNWDNIFVAGGLVFGTLLTPHVPSNYTDVSKADEWIASDIDLYIYGLNAKQANDKIRHVEEVYKSNLPAGSPFLVVRNSQTITFYSAWPKKRVQIVLKLVKSPREVLLNFDLDVCAAGYDGANVWMLPRFVRAMETGTSIFTMDLINGHYLGDRKVTRDPRVFKYANKGYGIRILPSYQSALSTYTSSEQTKLISRGENLFPAPLSLKDLAIKSRTWTDKCISRFLRLGHKNHPLYWENASHYGQKFQPIKTNSTVPVFTHALLESNMQRSSEPLGRSCLTGFSLFMRHVALWEEEVKGKIMIYDKYWAENTYGNGFAHSSYDDSPEYEWNESFNLEDFSASIDSFNDREIKGFTEAYESIEWSRDGPIKVSNAARVTYGASVDEALSKEKDIRIPLILKKKFVDFVNTMVLKALEEAGIKGSLPLLETVGTNDSDEERAFMWRLNDILNWQMIDRRIDEIREMLWAFHRGNDQAQYEERIYHVMEQISKRAIRTSVEEEMEAFVIWVGRKPYHLDSKINAHFIVADLHRMKLSDSGEDDE
;
A
#
# COMPACT_ATOMS: atom_id res chain seq x y z
N MET A 1 -40.23 -32.53 -11.94
CA MET A 1 -41.62 -32.04 -11.74
C MET A 1 -41.68 -31.60 -10.28
N SER A 2 -41.71 -30.33 -9.92
CA SER A 2 -42.29 -29.15 -10.57
C SER A 2 -41.36 -27.93 -10.45
N ASP A 3 -41.39 -27.11 -11.49
CA ASP A 3 -40.66 -25.87 -11.70
C ASP A 3 -40.82 -24.86 -10.56
N SER A 4 -39.70 -24.22 -10.20
CA SER A 4 -39.71 -22.86 -9.67
C SER A 4 -38.82 -22.01 -10.56
N ASP A 5 -39.46 -21.15 -11.35
CA ASP A 5 -38.87 -20.16 -12.23
C ASP A 5 -37.60 -19.55 -11.65
N SER A 6 -36.47 -19.83 -12.30
CA SER A 6 -35.26 -19.04 -12.17
C SER A 6 -35.52 -17.72 -12.88
N ASP A 7 -35.97 -16.73 -12.10
CA ASP A 7 -35.90 -15.33 -12.50
C ASP A 7 -34.52 -15.06 -13.10
N SER A 8 -34.53 -14.51 -14.30
CA SER A 8 -33.37 -14.04 -15.05
C SER A 8 -32.50 -13.11 -14.20
N ASP A 9 -31.41 -13.61 -13.62
CA ASP A 9 -30.38 -12.75 -13.04
C ASP A 9 -29.20 -12.64 -14.03
N ASN A 10 -29.34 -11.63 -14.90
CA ASN A 10 -28.29 -10.84 -15.56
C ASN A 10 -27.00 -11.57 -15.95
N GLY A 11 -26.86 -11.95 -17.22
CA GLY A 11 -25.62 -12.45 -17.83
C GLY A 11 -24.45 -11.49 -17.69
N LEU A 12 -23.81 -11.52 -16.52
CA LEU A 12 -22.59 -10.84 -16.08
C LEU A 12 -21.50 -11.91 -15.88
N PRO A 13 -20.24 -11.62 -16.21
CA PRO A 13 -19.16 -12.58 -16.05
C PRO A 13 -18.92 -12.84 -14.56
N GLN A 14 -19.13 -14.09 -14.13
CA GLN A 14 -18.88 -14.55 -12.77
C GLN A 14 -18.00 -15.80 -12.75
N TYR A 15 -17.15 -15.92 -11.72
CA TYR A 15 -16.35 -17.11 -11.46
C TYR A 15 -16.70 -17.66 -10.07
N ASN A 16 -17.29 -18.85 -9.99
CA ASN A 16 -17.79 -19.45 -8.74
C ASN A 16 -18.64 -18.45 -7.91
N ASP A 17 -19.69 -17.89 -8.53
CA ASP A 17 -20.63 -16.90 -7.95
C ASP A 17 -19.98 -15.57 -7.50
N ARG A 18 -18.83 -15.20 -8.07
CA ARG A 18 -18.14 -13.94 -7.78
C ARG A 18 -18.03 -13.01 -8.98
N PRO A 19 -18.05 -11.69 -8.76
CA PRO A 19 -17.80 -10.75 -9.83
C PRO A 19 -16.36 -10.93 -10.35
N VAL A 20 -16.19 -11.07 -11.67
CA VAL A 20 -14.87 -11.08 -12.32
C VAL A 20 -14.16 -9.72 -12.20
N ILE A 21 -14.93 -8.64 -12.06
CA ILE A 21 -14.43 -7.26 -12.04
C ILE A 21 -14.41 -6.73 -10.61
N ALA A 22 -13.25 -6.21 -10.18
CA ALA A 22 -13.03 -5.61 -8.86
C ALA A 22 -14.10 -4.58 -8.49
N THR A 23 -14.64 -4.60 -7.28
CA THR A 23 -15.58 -3.54 -6.86
C THR A 23 -14.91 -2.19 -6.80
N ALA A 24 -13.61 -2.19 -6.51
CA ALA A 24 -12.82 -0.98 -6.46
C ALA A 24 -12.44 -0.42 -7.85
N ALA A 25 -12.75 -1.11 -8.94
CA ALA A 25 -12.66 -0.53 -10.29
C ALA A 25 -13.66 0.62 -10.43
N SER A 26 -13.25 1.71 -11.08
CA SER A 26 -14.11 2.88 -11.30
C SER A 26 -15.34 2.52 -12.12
N ASN A 27 -16.46 3.21 -11.91
CA ASN A 27 -17.72 2.94 -12.60
C ASN A 27 -17.54 2.88 -14.13
N SER A 28 -16.82 3.85 -14.72
CA SER A 28 -16.54 3.86 -16.17
C SER A 28 -15.76 2.65 -16.67
N LEU A 29 -14.82 2.14 -15.87
CA LEU A 29 -14.02 0.96 -16.22
C LEU A 29 -14.86 -0.30 -16.12
N ARG A 30 -15.69 -0.40 -15.08
CA ARG A 30 -16.63 -1.51 -14.91
C ARG A 30 -17.61 -1.58 -16.08
N SER A 31 -18.20 -0.45 -16.48
CA SER A 31 -19.09 -0.38 -17.65
C SER A 31 -18.38 -0.87 -18.91
N LEU A 32 -17.17 -0.38 -19.20
CA LEU A 32 -16.40 -0.83 -20.36
C LEU A 32 -16.14 -2.34 -20.35
N LEU A 33 -15.65 -2.88 -19.22
CA LEU A 33 -15.37 -4.30 -19.08
C LEU A 33 -16.66 -5.14 -19.22
N LEU A 34 -17.80 -4.66 -18.72
CA LEU A 34 -19.09 -5.36 -18.79
C LEU A 34 -19.78 -5.27 -20.15
N GLU A 35 -19.57 -4.21 -20.92
CA GLU A 35 -20.15 -4.05 -22.25
C GLU A 35 -19.34 -4.81 -23.30
N SER A 36 -18.01 -4.71 -23.24
CA SER A 36 -17.12 -5.23 -24.28
C SER A 36 -16.85 -6.73 -24.20
N TRP A 37 -17.06 -7.39 -23.05
CA TRP A 37 -16.76 -8.83 -22.94
C TRP A 37 -17.65 -9.72 -23.83
N LYS A 38 -18.87 -9.26 -24.16
CA LYS A 38 -19.79 -10.00 -25.03
C LYS A 38 -19.41 -9.92 -26.52
N GLN A 39 -18.46 -9.06 -26.88
CA GLN A 39 -18.26 -8.63 -28.27
C GLN A 39 -16.79 -8.65 -28.73
N GLY A 40 -15.81 -8.85 -27.84
CA GLY A 40 -14.42 -8.48 -28.13
C GLY A 40 -13.36 -9.52 -27.82
N ASP A 41 -12.27 -9.46 -28.59
CA ASP A 41 -10.98 -10.04 -28.28
C ASP A 41 -10.33 -9.32 -27.08
N ALA A 42 -9.59 -10.03 -26.22
CA ALA A 42 -8.98 -9.48 -25.02
C ALA A 42 -8.01 -8.31 -25.31
N TYR A 43 -7.41 -8.30 -26.49
CA TYR A 43 -6.49 -7.24 -26.93
C TYR A 43 -7.21 -5.94 -27.32
N ASP A 44 -8.35 -6.04 -28.00
CA ASP A 44 -9.18 -4.87 -28.33
C ASP A 44 -9.74 -4.24 -27.05
N LEU A 45 -10.14 -5.10 -26.10
CA LEU A 45 -10.53 -4.66 -24.76
C LEU A 45 -9.40 -3.93 -24.05
N ALA A 46 -8.19 -4.50 -24.03
CA ALA A 46 -7.03 -3.87 -23.38
C ALA A 46 -6.70 -2.50 -24.01
N LYS A 47 -6.79 -2.38 -25.34
CA LYS A 47 -6.62 -1.10 -26.04
C LYS A 47 -7.68 -0.08 -25.60
N ALA A 48 -8.96 -0.46 -25.61
CA ALA A 48 -10.06 0.41 -25.19
C ALA A 48 -9.92 0.85 -23.72
N VAL A 49 -9.41 -0.04 -22.86
CA VAL A 49 -9.09 0.28 -21.46
C VAL A 49 -8.00 1.34 -21.40
N VAL A 50 -6.87 1.18 -22.09
CA VAL A 50 -5.79 2.18 -22.11
C VAL A 50 -6.33 3.55 -22.56
N GLU A 51 -7.11 3.59 -23.64
CA GLU A 51 -7.71 4.82 -24.16
C GLU A 51 -8.67 5.49 -23.16
N LEU A 52 -9.55 4.71 -22.51
CA LEU A 52 -10.45 5.21 -21.46
C LEU A 52 -9.66 5.81 -20.29
N ARG A 53 -8.59 5.12 -19.87
CA ARG A 53 -7.78 5.52 -18.72
C ARG A 53 -7.01 6.81 -18.99
N LEU A 54 -6.44 6.95 -20.19
CA LEU A 54 -5.78 8.18 -20.63
C LEU A 54 -6.78 9.33 -20.71
N LYS A 55 -7.96 9.11 -21.29
CA LYS A 55 -9.04 10.11 -21.34
C LYS A 55 -9.44 10.60 -19.94
N ASN A 56 -9.66 9.68 -19.01
CA ASN A 56 -10.01 10.01 -17.62
C ASN A 56 -8.88 10.77 -16.91
N TRP A 57 -7.63 10.39 -17.16
CA TRP A 57 -6.47 11.08 -16.62
C TRP A 57 -6.36 12.51 -17.17
N GLU A 58 -6.50 12.72 -18.47
CA GLU A 58 -6.49 14.06 -19.07
C GLU A 58 -7.61 14.95 -18.54
N GLN A 59 -8.81 14.40 -18.34
CA GLN A 59 -9.92 15.12 -17.70
C GLN A 59 -9.56 15.51 -16.27
N SER A 60 -8.92 14.63 -15.51
CA SER A 60 -8.46 14.91 -14.16
C SER A 60 -7.39 16.02 -14.12
N GLU A 61 -6.42 15.99 -15.04
CA GLU A 61 -5.38 17.01 -15.15
C GLU A 61 -5.98 18.38 -15.54
N ARG A 62 -6.89 18.43 -16.53
CA ARG A 62 -7.62 19.66 -16.89
C ARG A 62 -8.43 20.19 -15.70
N GLY A 63 -9.08 19.29 -14.96
CA GLY A 63 -9.80 19.64 -13.74
C GLY A 63 -8.88 20.23 -12.67
N ALA A 64 -7.71 19.63 -12.45
CA ALA A 64 -6.72 20.12 -11.50
C ALA A 64 -6.11 21.47 -11.92
N GLN A 65 -5.87 21.68 -13.22
CA GLN A 65 -5.38 22.93 -13.77
C GLN A 65 -6.38 24.07 -13.56
N ASN A 66 -7.66 23.81 -13.81
CA ASN A 66 -8.73 24.81 -13.71
C ASN A 66 -9.18 25.05 -12.26
N LYS A 67 -9.00 24.08 -11.36
CA LYS A 67 -9.40 24.22 -9.95
C LYS A 67 -8.53 25.27 -9.25
N SER A 68 -9.18 26.23 -8.61
CA SER A 68 -8.52 27.30 -7.87
C SER A 68 -7.75 26.76 -6.66
N ASP A 69 -6.49 27.15 -6.56
CA ASP A 69 -5.61 27.01 -5.38
C ASP A 69 -5.55 28.32 -4.58
N SER A 70 -6.54 29.20 -4.77
CA SER A 70 -6.71 30.40 -3.96
C SER A 70 -6.60 30.05 -2.49
N LEU A 71 -5.85 30.89 -1.78
CA LEU A 71 -5.74 30.85 -0.33
C LEU A 71 -6.75 31.82 0.31
N GLU A 72 -7.89 32.07 -0.34
CA GLU A 72 -8.96 32.91 0.18
C GLU A 72 -10.10 32.07 0.76
N ILE A 73 -10.52 32.41 1.98
CA ILE A 73 -11.72 31.84 2.60
C ILE A 73 -12.35 32.86 3.56
N LEU A 74 -13.68 32.86 3.68
CA LEU A 74 -14.45 33.77 4.54
C LEU A 74 -14.10 35.27 4.32
N GLY A 75 -13.71 35.63 3.10
CA GLY A 75 -13.34 37.00 2.73
C GLY A 75 -11.93 37.43 3.14
N LEU A 76 -11.11 36.51 3.68
CA LEU A 76 -9.69 36.74 3.97
C LEU A 76 -8.83 36.04 2.91
N ASP A 77 -8.00 36.80 2.21
CA ASP A 77 -6.98 36.29 1.29
C ASP A 77 -5.65 36.10 2.04
N PHE A 78 -5.31 34.84 2.36
CA PHE A 78 -4.09 34.51 3.10
C PHE A 78 -2.83 34.87 2.33
N SER A 79 -2.87 35.06 1.00
CA SER A 79 -1.71 35.48 0.22
C SER A 79 -1.32 36.95 0.47
N ARG A 80 -2.23 37.75 1.02
CA ARG A 80 -2.02 39.18 1.34
C ARG A 80 -1.66 39.43 2.80
N VAL A 81 -1.76 38.42 3.65
CA VAL A 81 -1.37 38.51 5.06
C VAL A 81 0.15 38.61 5.15
N GLN A 82 0.65 39.56 5.95
CA GLN A 82 2.08 39.74 6.15
C GLN A 82 2.59 38.72 7.17
N TYR A 83 3.38 37.75 6.71
CA TYR A 83 4.00 36.73 7.56
C TYR A 83 5.48 37.05 7.83
N HIS A 84 6.00 36.50 8.93
CA HIS A 84 7.42 36.52 9.24
C HIS A 84 8.13 35.37 8.52
N GLY A 85 8.41 35.56 7.22
CA GLY A 85 8.92 34.51 6.34
C GLY A 85 7.80 33.90 5.50
N ALA A 86 7.96 32.65 5.08
CA ALA A 86 6.88 31.93 4.41
C ALA A 86 5.86 31.39 5.44
N LEU A 87 4.58 31.37 5.07
CA LEU A 87 3.52 30.76 5.89
C LEU A 87 3.94 29.33 6.32
N ARG A 88 3.85 29.08 7.63
CA ARG A 88 4.30 27.92 8.42
C ARG A 88 5.69 28.01 9.04
N GLU A 89 6.58 28.87 8.56
CA GLU A 89 7.96 28.93 9.08
C GLU A 89 7.99 29.31 10.56
N ASN A 90 7.01 30.12 11.00
CA ASN A 90 6.86 30.56 12.37
C ASN A 90 5.39 30.44 12.80
N PRO A 91 4.88 29.22 13.08
CA PRO A 91 3.45 28.97 13.22
C PRO A 91 2.72 29.88 14.21
N GLN A 92 3.36 30.24 15.33
CA GLN A 92 2.81 31.17 16.33
C GLN A 92 2.75 32.62 15.84
N LYS A 93 3.77 33.07 15.10
CA LYS A 93 3.76 34.43 14.54
C LYS A 93 2.78 34.51 13.37
N ASP A 94 2.69 33.44 12.59
CA ASP A 94 1.75 33.33 11.48
C ASP A 94 0.31 33.36 11.99
N SER A 95 -0.01 32.63 13.06
CA SER A 95 -1.35 32.67 13.66
C SER A 95 -1.68 34.05 14.22
N GLN A 96 -0.74 34.74 14.86
CA GLN A 96 -0.91 36.13 15.30
C GLN A 96 -1.17 37.08 14.13
N SER A 97 -0.45 36.92 13.02
CA SER A 97 -0.61 37.73 11.81
C SER A 97 -2.00 37.52 11.18
N ILE A 98 -2.49 36.27 11.15
CA ILE A 98 -3.86 35.94 10.71
C ILE A 98 -4.90 36.58 11.62
N ILE A 99 -4.75 36.46 12.95
CA ILE A 99 -5.66 37.08 13.93
C ILE A 99 -5.71 38.60 13.72
N GLN A 100 -4.56 39.24 13.53
CA GLN A 100 -4.47 40.68 13.30
C GLN A 100 -5.17 41.08 12.00
N ALA A 101 -4.90 40.35 10.90
CA ALA A 101 -5.52 40.60 9.61
C ALA A 101 -7.06 40.48 9.65
N ILE A 102 -7.59 39.51 10.38
CA ILE A 102 -9.05 39.36 10.58
C ILE A 102 -9.62 40.54 11.38
N ARG A 103 -8.94 40.98 12.44
CA ARG A 103 -9.40 42.08 13.30
C ARG A 103 -9.44 43.42 12.55
N GLU A 104 -8.47 43.64 11.68
CA GLU A 104 -8.32 44.85 10.86
C GLU A 104 -9.19 44.83 9.61
N SER A 105 -9.59 43.63 9.14
CA SER A 105 -10.43 43.50 7.96
C SER A 105 -11.82 44.13 8.16
N GLN A 106 -12.26 44.88 7.15
CA GLN A 106 -13.61 45.44 7.07
C GLN A 106 -14.60 44.48 6.38
N THR A 107 -14.09 43.44 5.71
CA THR A 107 -14.89 42.51 4.88
C THR A 107 -15.10 41.15 5.54
N VAL A 108 -14.27 40.79 6.52
CA VAL A 108 -14.35 39.51 7.24
C VAL A 108 -15.23 39.68 8.48
N ASP A 109 -16.19 38.78 8.67
CA ASP A 109 -16.97 38.73 9.91
C ASP A 109 -16.04 38.34 11.08
N LYS A 110 -15.97 39.20 12.10
CA LYS A 110 -15.11 38.98 13.28
C LYS A 110 -15.55 37.76 14.10
N GLY A 111 -16.81 37.32 13.97
CA GLY A 111 -17.32 36.08 14.55
C GLY A 111 -16.76 34.80 13.89
N SER A 112 -16.12 34.91 12.72
CA SER A 112 -15.59 33.78 11.94
C SER A 112 -14.16 33.35 12.33
N LEU A 113 -13.57 33.90 13.40
CA LEU A 113 -12.22 33.56 13.83
C LEU A 113 -12.07 32.06 14.14
N LYS A 114 -13.06 31.46 14.82
CA LYS A 114 -13.11 30.02 15.11
C LYS A 114 -13.14 29.18 13.84
N ASP A 115 -13.95 29.61 12.87
CA ASP A 115 -14.15 28.88 11.63
C ASP A 115 -12.86 28.84 10.80
N ILE A 116 -12.02 29.89 10.84
CA ILE A 116 -10.80 29.95 10.03
C ILE A 116 -9.80 28.84 10.39
N TRP A 117 -9.72 28.46 11.66
CA TRP A 117 -8.86 27.37 12.13
C TRP A 117 -9.39 25.99 11.73
N THR A 118 -10.64 25.90 11.32
CA THR A 118 -11.24 24.67 10.80
C THR A 118 -11.00 24.48 9.29
N TRP A 119 -10.41 25.46 8.61
CA TRP A 119 -10.16 25.35 7.18
C TRP A 119 -9.11 24.30 6.84
N SER A 120 -9.50 23.28 6.07
CA SER A 120 -8.67 22.13 5.69
C SER A 120 -7.45 22.44 4.83
N ARG A 121 -7.32 23.66 4.26
CA ARG A 121 -6.14 24.03 3.46
C ARG A 121 -5.04 24.73 4.27
N LEU A 122 -5.30 25.08 5.53
CA LEU A 122 -4.32 25.74 6.39
C LEU A 122 -3.17 24.77 6.75
N PRO A 123 -1.91 25.20 6.92
CA PRO A 123 -0.88 24.33 7.47
C PRO A 123 -1.23 23.88 8.89
N TYR A 124 -1.02 22.59 9.19
CA TYR A 124 -1.44 22.01 10.47
C TYR A 124 -0.80 22.67 11.70
N SER A 125 0.48 23.06 11.60
CA SER A 125 1.17 23.80 12.66
C SER A 125 0.54 25.16 12.95
N VAL A 126 0.15 25.89 11.90
CA VAL A 126 -0.52 27.19 12.00
C VAL A 126 -1.92 27.02 12.58
N ARG A 127 -2.67 26.00 12.14
CA ARG A 127 -3.96 25.62 12.73
C ARG A 127 -3.84 25.39 14.24
N CYS A 128 -2.92 24.54 14.67
CA CYS A 128 -2.74 24.22 16.09
C CYS A 128 -2.29 25.45 16.90
N ALA A 129 -1.40 26.27 16.35
CA ALA A 129 -0.99 27.53 16.98
C ALA A 129 -2.16 28.52 17.14
N GLY A 130 -3.01 28.65 16.12
CA GLY A 130 -4.20 29.50 16.15
C GLY A 130 -5.22 29.06 17.20
N LEU A 131 -5.58 27.77 17.23
CA LEU A 131 -6.48 27.22 18.24
C LEU A 131 -5.97 27.42 19.68
N LYS A 132 -4.65 27.26 19.90
CA LYS A 132 -4.03 27.52 21.21
C LYS A 132 -4.11 29.00 21.60
N ALA A 133 -3.81 29.91 20.66
CA ALA A 133 -3.87 31.34 20.91
C ALA A 133 -5.30 31.80 21.23
N GLU A 134 -6.30 31.25 20.54
CA GLU A 134 -7.71 31.57 20.79
C GLU A 134 -8.18 31.08 22.17
N ALA A 135 -7.83 29.85 22.56
CA ALA A 135 -8.17 29.31 23.87
C ALA A 135 -7.59 30.14 25.04
N GLN A 136 -6.44 30.78 24.84
CA GLN A 136 -5.83 31.68 25.84
C GLN A 136 -6.55 33.02 25.96
N VAL A 137 -7.23 33.48 24.90
CA VAL A 137 -7.97 34.76 24.88
C VAL A 137 -9.36 34.61 25.51
N GLU A 138 -10.00 33.44 25.43
CA GLU A 138 -11.35 33.22 25.96
C GLU A 138 -11.43 32.97 27.49
N GLY A 139 -10.30 32.91 28.19
CA GLY A 139 -10.25 32.71 29.65
C GLY A 139 -10.32 31.23 30.03
N GLY A 140 -9.27 30.74 30.70
CA GLY A 140 -9.14 29.34 31.07
C GLY A 140 -10.22 28.87 32.06
N ASP A 141 -11.13 28.04 31.57
CA ASP A 141 -11.66 26.91 32.33
C ASP A 141 -11.63 25.67 31.43
N GLY A 142 -10.80 24.70 31.82
CA GLY A 142 -10.52 23.48 31.08
C GLY A 142 -11.69 22.51 31.20
N SER A 143 -12.78 22.77 30.47
CA SER A 143 -13.89 21.84 30.31
C SER A 143 -14.72 22.19 29.07
N THR A 144 -14.23 21.82 27.89
CA THR A 144 -15.11 21.53 26.75
C THR A 144 -14.79 20.17 26.14
N THR A 145 -14.61 19.18 27.02
CA THR A 145 -14.92 17.78 26.67
C THR A 145 -16.43 17.60 26.84
N GLY A 146 -17.15 17.53 25.73
CA GLY A 146 -18.56 17.12 25.71
C GLY A 146 -19.55 18.23 25.37
N ALA A 147 -20.49 17.88 24.48
CA ALA A 147 -21.66 18.66 24.07
C ALA A 147 -21.47 19.73 22.97
N ARG A 148 -21.17 19.26 21.76
CA ARG A 148 -21.91 19.68 20.54
C ARG A 148 -22.02 18.53 19.54
N GLU A 149 -22.38 17.34 20.03
CA GLU A 149 -23.13 16.38 19.23
C GLU A 149 -24.60 16.82 19.25
N ASN A 150 -25.31 16.61 18.14
CA ASN A 150 -26.70 17.04 17.88
C ASN A 150 -26.88 18.48 17.37
N LYS A 151 -26.44 18.71 16.14
CA LYS A 151 -27.34 19.02 15.01
C LYS A 151 -26.56 18.91 13.71
N LYS A 152 -26.96 17.98 12.84
CA LYS A 152 -26.68 18.04 11.39
C LYS A 152 -27.36 19.29 10.82
N ALA A 153 -26.79 20.46 11.07
CA ALA A 153 -26.98 21.60 10.21
C ALA A 153 -25.96 21.41 9.10
N ARG A 154 -26.44 20.92 7.95
CA ARG A 154 -25.74 21.03 6.68
C ARG A 154 -25.57 22.53 6.43
N VAL A 155 -24.50 23.13 6.96
CA VAL A 155 -24.17 24.52 6.63
C VAL A 155 -23.57 24.45 5.24
N GLU A 156 -24.43 24.60 4.24
CA GLU A 156 -24.14 24.62 2.80
C GLU A 156 -23.17 25.73 2.36
N ARG A 157 -22.38 26.36 3.25
CA ARG A 157 -21.51 27.46 2.85
C ARG A 157 -20.09 27.07 2.50
N TYR A 158 -19.45 26.09 3.15
CA TYR A 158 -18.08 25.67 2.78
C TYR A 158 -17.77 24.23 3.24
N ASP A 159 -17.79 23.24 2.34
CA ASP A 159 -17.37 21.84 2.59
C ASP A 159 -15.91 21.67 3.04
N GLU A 160 -15.14 22.76 3.09
CA GLU A 160 -13.72 22.82 3.45
C GLU A 160 -13.45 23.16 4.92
N LEU A 161 -14.49 23.53 5.69
CA LEU A 161 -14.41 23.88 7.11
C LEU A 161 -14.75 22.65 7.98
N VAL A 162 -13.74 22.11 8.67
CA VAL A 162 -13.82 20.86 9.43
C VAL A 162 -13.18 21.04 10.81
N ALA A 163 -14.02 20.99 11.85
CA ALA A 163 -13.57 21.22 13.22
C ALA A 163 -12.83 20.03 13.83
N ASP A 164 -13.34 18.81 13.59
CA ASP A 164 -12.71 17.58 14.08
C ASP A 164 -11.30 17.42 13.49
N ALA A 165 -10.31 17.14 14.35
CA ALA A 165 -8.92 17.11 13.92
C ALA A 165 -8.60 15.93 13.00
N ASP A 166 -9.24 14.78 13.21
CA ASP A 166 -9.00 13.57 12.43
C ASP A 166 -9.61 13.71 11.03
N GLU A 167 -10.85 14.22 10.95
CA GLU A 167 -11.51 14.56 9.68
C GLU A 167 -10.79 15.69 8.93
N TRP A 168 -10.28 16.69 9.65
CA TRP A 168 -9.50 17.78 9.08
C TRP A 168 -8.23 17.24 8.41
N ILE A 169 -7.53 16.29 9.04
CA ILE A 169 -6.31 15.67 8.48
C ILE A 169 -6.61 14.96 7.17
N LEU A 170 -7.71 14.19 7.09
CA LEU A 170 -8.13 13.52 5.85
C LEU A 170 -8.41 14.53 4.72
N LYS A 171 -9.12 15.63 5.02
CA LYS A 171 -9.39 16.70 4.05
C LYS A 171 -8.13 17.44 3.63
N ASN A 172 -7.24 17.75 4.57
CA ASN A 172 -5.97 18.41 4.31
C ASN A 172 -5.10 17.55 3.39
N GLU A 173 -5.05 16.25 3.60
CA GLU A 173 -4.33 15.34 2.73
C GLU A 173 -4.85 15.37 1.29
N GLY A 174 -6.18 15.37 1.11
CA GLY A 174 -6.80 15.56 -0.20
C GLY A 174 -6.36 16.86 -0.88
N HIS A 175 -6.21 17.95 -0.10
CA HIS A 175 -5.66 19.21 -0.59
C HIS A 175 -4.17 19.11 -0.97
N LEU A 176 -3.33 18.44 -0.17
CA LEU A 176 -1.90 18.25 -0.47
C LEU A 176 -1.67 17.40 -1.72
N ARG A 177 -2.52 16.39 -1.96
CA ARG A 177 -2.53 15.62 -3.22
C ARG A 177 -2.90 16.51 -4.40
N PHE A 178 -3.90 17.38 -4.24
CA PHE A 178 -4.26 18.36 -5.25
C PHE A 178 -3.10 19.32 -5.57
N LEU A 179 -2.43 19.88 -4.56
CA LEU A 179 -1.26 20.74 -4.76
C LEU A 179 -0.12 20.01 -5.49
N SER A 180 0.11 18.73 -5.19
CA SER A 180 1.14 17.94 -5.88
C SER A 180 0.83 17.76 -7.36
N ARG A 181 -0.44 17.51 -7.73
CA ARG A 181 -0.86 17.46 -9.13
C ARG A 181 -0.74 18.83 -9.82
N LYS A 182 -1.16 19.90 -9.14
CA LYS A 182 -1.13 21.27 -9.69
C LYS A 182 0.28 21.81 -9.89
N ALA A 183 1.26 21.31 -9.15
CA ALA A 183 2.67 21.71 -9.23
C ALA A 183 3.27 21.57 -10.65
N LYS A 184 2.67 20.75 -11.53
CA LYS A 184 3.06 20.65 -12.95
C LYS A 184 2.81 21.94 -13.74
N PHE A 185 1.77 22.69 -13.37
CA PHE A 185 1.31 23.88 -14.08
C PHE A 185 1.70 25.16 -13.34
N SER A 186 1.69 25.11 -12.00
CA SER A 186 2.09 26.21 -11.12
C SER A 186 2.98 25.62 -10.02
N PRO A 187 4.33 25.71 -10.18
CA PRO A 187 5.25 25.18 -9.19
C PRO A 187 4.92 25.73 -7.81
N ASN A 188 4.70 24.84 -6.85
CA ASN A 188 4.48 25.22 -5.46
C ASN A 188 5.58 24.64 -4.58
N PHE A 189 5.77 25.27 -3.42
CA PHE A 189 6.75 24.80 -2.47
C PHE A 189 6.29 23.48 -1.87
N TRP A 190 6.98 22.39 -2.19
CA TRP A 190 6.57 21.04 -1.77
C TRP A 190 6.49 20.90 -0.24
N ARG A 191 7.22 21.74 0.50
CA ARG A 191 7.21 21.72 1.96
C ARG A 191 5.89 22.26 2.56
N TYR A 192 5.04 22.94 1.77
CA TYR A 192 3.75 23.43 2.24
C TYR A 192 2.89 22.28 2.79
N GLY A 193 2.37 22.45 4.01
CA GLY A 193 1.58 21.45 4.73
C GLY A 193 2.38 20.35 5.44
N LEU A 194 3.71 20.32 5.29
CA LEU A 194 4.58 19.37 6.00
C LEU A 194 5.11 19.98 7.31
N LEU A 195 5.35 19.09 8.27
CA LEU A 195 5.84 19.39 9.62
C LEU A 195 7.30 18.93 9.77
N ARG A 196 8.05 19.63 10.61
CA ARG A 196 9.38 19.23 11.08
C ARG A 196 9.34 18.80 12.55
N ILE A 197 10.45 18.26 13.06
CA ILE A 197 10.61 17.92 14.48
C ILE A 197 10.39 19.15 15.35
N GLU A 198 10.90 20.31 14.93
CA GLU A 198 10.79 21.57 15.67
C GLU A 198 9.36 22.09 15.76
N ASP A 199 8.46 21.63 14.87
CA ASP A 199 7.05 22.00 14.89
C ASP A 199 6.25 21.15 15.90
N LEU A 200 6.79 20.02 16.39
CA LEU A 200 6.10 19.08 17.30
C LEU A 200 5.56 19.75 18.58
N PRO A 201 6.32 20.57 19.32
CA PRO A 201 5.79 21.24 20.52
C PRO A 201 4.59 22.15 20.23
N VAL A 202 4.48 22.65 18.99
CA VAL A 202 3.38 23.51 18.55
C VAL A 202 2.15 22.70 18.22
N VAL A 203 2.29 21.56 17.55
CA VAL A 203 1.15 20.74 17.10
C VAL A 203 0.61 19.81 18.18
N LEU A 204 1.44 19.35 19.11
CA LEU A 204 1.03 18.48 20.20
C LEU A 204 0.19 19.26 21.23
N GLY A 205 -0.92 18.67 21.68
CA GLY A 205 -1.86 19.30 22.61
C GLY A 205 -1.23 19.68 23.97
N GLY A 206 -1.77 20.73 24.63
CA GLY A 206 -1.34 21.12 25.97
C GLY A 206 -1.64 20.00 26.99
N GLY A 207 -0.62 19.54 27.72
CA GLY A 207 -0.71 18.43 28.69
C GLY A 207 -0.52 17.03 28.08
N ALA A 208 -0.53 16.88 26.75
CA ALA A 208 -0.36 15.59 26.07
C ALA A 208 1.10 15.20 25.86
N PHE A 209 2.04 16.13 26.03
CA PHE A 209 3.47 15.85 25.89
C PHE A 209 4.31 16.57 26.95
N SER A 210 5.53 16.08 27.12
CA SER A 210 6.58 16.71 27.94
C SER A 210 7.93 16.51 27.24
N ILE A 211 8.82 17.50 27.38
CA ILE A 211 10.22 17.34 26.97
C ILE A 211 10.96 16.78 28.20
N LEU A 212 11.67 15.66 28.02
CA LEU A 212 12.44 15.05 29.10
C LEU A 212 13.65 15.92 29.48
N PRO A 213 14.24 15.73 30.68
CA PRO A 213 15.46 16.41 31.10
C PRO A 213 16.57 16.33 30.04
N ASP A 214 17.38 17.38 29.99
CA ASP A 214 18.50 17.55 29.04
C ASP A 214 18.10 17.47 27.56
N ASN A 215 16.82 17.70 27.26
CA ASN A 215 16.26 17.58 25.92
C ASN A 215 16.58 16.21 25.30
N THR A 216 16.45 15.14 26.08
CA THR A 216 16.78 13.76 25.63
C THR A 216 15.70 13.13 24.75
N ALA A 217 14.43 13.48 24.97
CA ALA A 217 13.30 13.02 24.16
C ALA A 217 12.07 13.92 24.33
N ILE A 218 11.18 13.90 23.34
CA ILE A 218 9.79 14.33 23.49
C ILE A 218 8.95 13.12 23.90
N LYS A 219 8.42 13.11 25.12
CA LYS A 219 7.48 12.08 25.60
C LYS A 219 6.05 12.52 25.31
N ILE A 220 5.33 11.75 24.52
CA ILE A 220 3.90 11.94 24.24
C ILE A 220 3.13 10.90 25.05
N THR A 221 2.27 11.37 25.96
CA THR A 221 1.36 10.53 26.74
C THR A 221 0.06 10.37 25.97
N ARG A 222 -0.37 9.13 25.79
CA ARG A 222 -1.58 8.82 25.02
C ARG A 222 -2.77 8.63 25.95
N SER A 223 -3.93 9.12 25.54
CA SER A 223 -5.18 8.84 26.26
C SER A 223 -5.52 7.34 26.18
N ASP A 224 -6.44 6.88 27.03
CA ASP A 224 -6.96 5.51 26.91
C ASP A 224 -7.60 5.30 25.53
N VAL A 225 -7.38 4.15 24.91
CA VAL A 225 -7.88 3.88 23.56
C VAL A 225 -9.42 3.93 23.50
N SER A 226 -10.12 3.58 24.58
CA SER A 226 -11.58 3.65 24.68
C SER A 226 -12.12 5.08 24.69
N SER A 227 -11.28 6.08 24.97
CA SER A 227 -11.64 7.50 24.87
C SER A 227 -11.61 8.04 23.44
N LEU A 228 -10.99 7.30 22.50
CA LEU A 228 -10.92 7.72 21.11
C LEU A 228 -12.25 7.39 20.41
N PRO A 229 -12.91 8.37 19.77
CA PRO A 229 -14.14 8.11 19.04
C PRO A 229 -13.85 7.22 17.81
N GLY A 230 -14.82 6.38 17.46
CA GLY A 230 -14.71 5.46 16.33
C GLY A 230 -14.71 3.98 16.75
N PHE A 231 -14.19 3.14 15.86
CA PHE A 231 -13.96 1.73 16.10
C PHE A 231 -12.46 1.41 15.97
N THR A 232 -11.85 0.85 17.00
CA THR A 232 -10.41 0.55 17.04
C THR A 232 -10.14 -0.95 17.07
N VAL A 233 -9.09 -1.38 16.38
CA VAL A 233 -8.58 -2.77 16.39
C VAL A 233 -7.06 -2.76 16.44
N LEU A 234 -6.46 -3.91 16.80
CA LEU A 234 -5.01 -4.08 16.89
C LEU A 234 -4.37 -3.11 17.91
N GLY A 235 -5.09 -2.83 18.99
CA GLY A 235 -4.69 -1.89 20.03
C GLY A 235 -4.03 -2.54 21.24
N GLU A 236 -3.94 -3.87 21.28
CA GLU A 236 -3.57 -4.65 22.46
C GLU A 236 -2.09 -4.48 22.85
N LYS A 237 -1.22 -4.17 21.88
CA LYS A 237 0.20 -3.82 22.11
C LYS A 237 0.43 -2.30 22.17
N ARG A 238 -0.63 -1.49 22.19
CA ARG A 238 -0.51 -0.03 22.24
C ARG A 238 0.12 0.43 23.54
N LYS A 239 1.23 1.15 23.43
CA LYS A 239 1.93 1.75 24.57
C LYS A 239 1.18 2.98 25.09
N ALA A 240 1.19 3.19 26.41
CA ALA A 240 0.58 4.36 27.07
C ALA A 240 1.32 5.67 26.79
N ALA A 241 2.58 5.59 26.39
CA ALA A 241 3.38 6.73 25.94
C ALA A 241 4.29 6.33 24.79
N VAL A 242 4.73 7.32 24.02
CA VAL A 242 5.77 7.18 22.99
C VAL A 242 6.84 8.25 23.17
N TYR A 243 8.07 7.92 22.82
CA TYR A 243 9.23 8.81 22.94
C TYR A 243 9.76 9.10 21.55
N LEU A 244 9.89 10.38 21.22
CA LEU A 244 10.41 10.86 19.95
C LEU A 244 11.74 11.56 20.11
N GLN A 245 12.53 11.57 19.04
CA GLN A 245 13.70 12.44 18.95
C GLN A 245 13.30 13.90 19.20
N PRO A 246 14.04 14.62 20.05
CA PRO A 246 13.67 15.95 20.51
C PRO A 246 14.01 17.06 19.50
N ASP A 247 15.02 16.82 18.66
CA ASP A 247 15.48 17.74 17.64
C ASP A 247 16.16 16.99 16.48
N ILE A 248 16.45 17.74 15.41
CA ILE A 248 17.12 17.20 14.22
C ILE A 248 18.54 16.71 14.49
N GLN A 249 19.26 17.27 15.48
CA GLN A 249 20.64 16.87 15.76
C GLN A 249 20.67 15.48 16.41
N SER A 250 19.77 15.25 17.37
CA SER A 250 19.57 13.96 18.03
C SER A 250 19.10 12.90 17.04
N PHE A 251 18.19 13.26 16.13
CA PHE A 251 17.81 12.39 15.01
C PHE A 251 19.00 12.02 14.14
N LYS A 252 19.84 12.97 13.73
CA LYS A 252 21.02 12.72 12.88
C LYS A 252 22.02 11.79 13.56
N SER A 253 22.33 12.04 14.83
CA SER A 253 23.23 11.16 15.59
C SER A 253 22.69 9.73 15.71
N CYS A 254 21.39 9.58 15.95
CA CYS A 254 20.73 8.27 15.96
C CYS A 254 20.72 7.61 14.58
N TRP A 255 20.43 8.37 13.52
CA TRP A 255 20.44 7.93 12.12
C TRP A 255 21.82 7.38 11.74
N ASP A 256 22.88 8.13 12.02
CA ASP A 256 24.26 7.76 11.70
C ASP A 256 24.66 6.47 12.44
N ALA A 257 24.25 6.32 13.70
CA ALA A 257 24.48 5.10 14.48
C ALA A 257 23.69 3.90 13.93
N MET A 258 22.39 4.06 13.68
CA MET A 258 21.51 2.98 13.19
C MET A 258 21.83 2.55 11.75
N THR A 259 22.41 3.44 10.95
CA THR A 259 22.84 3.15 9.57
C THR A 259 24.31 2.77 9.45
N ASP A 260 25.04 2.78 10.56
CA ASP A 260 26.49 2.59 10.60
C ASP A 260 27.22 3.50 9.59
N ASN A 261 26.75 4.75 9.48
CA ASN A 261 27.29 5.77 8.58
C ASN A 261 27.41 5.35 7.11
N VAL A 262 26.61 4.40 6.62
CA VAL A 262 26.77 3.84 5.27
C VAL A 262 26.52 4.88 4.15
N LEU A 263 25.84 5.99 4.48
CA LEU A 263 25.58 7.12 3.58
C LEU A 263 26.45 8.37 3.87
N ARG A 264 27.51 8.23 4.66
CA ARG A 264 28.39 9.38 4.98
C ARG A 264 29.04 9.92 3.71
N GLY A 265 28.91 11.24 3.49
CA GLY A 265 29.41 11.91 2.29
C GLY A 265 28.42 11.93 1.12
N LEU A 266 27.20 11.43 1.29
CA LEU A 266 26.16 11.49 0.27
C LEU A 266 25.80 12.94 -0.09
N ASN A 267 25.75 13.25 -1.39
CA ASN A 267 25.07 14.45 -1.87
C ASN A 267 23.56 14.21 -1.85
N TRP A 268 22.90 14.85 -0.88
CA TRP A 268 21.46 14.74 -0.64
C TRP A 268 20.57 15.46 -1.65
N ASP A 269 21.14 16.24 -2.58
CA ASP A 269 20.36 16.86 -3.66
C ASP A 269 19.58 15.80 -4.43
N ASN A 270 18.27 16.02 -4.57
CA ASN A 270 17.32 15.12 -5.22
C ASN A 270 17.16 13.74 -4.56
N ILE A 271 17.65 13.57 -3.32
CA ILE A 271 17.48 12.35 -2.53
C ILE A 271 16.53 12.61 -1.35
N PHE A 272 15.62 11.67 -1.13
CA PHE A 272 14.76 11.66 0.05
C PHE A 272 14.66 10.23 0.57
N VAL A 273 14.85 10.02 1.86
CA VAL A 273 14.71 8.71 2.49
C VAL A 273 13.44 8.69 3.32
N ALA A 274 12.59 7.67 3.22
CA ALA A 274 11.33 7.64 3.94
C ALA A 274 10.84 6.24 4.23
N GLY A 275 10.07 6.07 5.31
CA GLY A 275 9.48 4.78 5.69
C GLY A 275 10.02 4.24 7.02
N GLY A 276 10.16 2.92 7.10
CA GLY A 276 10.30 2.21 8.39
C GLY A 276 11.53 2.64 9.20
N LEU A 277 12.69 2.82 8.58
CA LEU A 277 13.91 3.17 9.31
C LEU A 277 13.91 4.62 9.79
N VAL A 278 13.34 5.57 9.03
CA VAL A 278 13.16 6.95 9.50
C VAL A 278 12.23 6.98 10.71
N PHE A 279 11.12 6.23 10.64
CA PHE A 279 10.21 6.07 11.76
C PHE A 279 10.90 5.43 12.98
N GLY A 280 11.68 4.37 12.78
CA GLY A 280 12.46 3.75 13.85
C GLY A 280 13.47 4.71 14.51
N THR A 281 14.18 5.48 13.69
CA THR A 281 15.14 6.49 14.17
C THR A 281 14.44 7.57 15.00
N LEU A 282 13.25 8.02 14.59
CA LEU A 282 12.42 8.94 15.37
C LEU A 282 12.02 8.35 16.73
N LEU A 283 11.83 7.03 16.83
CA LEU A 283 11.34 6.34 18.04
C LEU A 283 12.44 5.82 18.98
N THR A 284 13.71 6.01 18.64
CA THR A 284 14.84 5.53 19.46
C THR A 284 15.67 6.70 20.03
N PRO A 285 15.06 7.62 20.80
CA PRO A 285 15.83 8.63 21.51
C PRO A 285 16.69 7.99 22.60
N HIS A 286 17.83 8.61 22.90
CA HIS A 286 18.71 8.19 23.98
C HIS A 286 18.14 8.66 25.32
N VAL A 287 17.38 7.80 25.98
CA VAL A 287 16.83 8.07 27.31
C VAL A 287 17.45 7.18 28.39
N PRO A 288 17.51 7.61 29.66
CA PRO A 288 18.03 6.78 30.73
C PRO A 288 17.20 5.50 30.96
N SER A 289 17.83 4.47 31.52
CA SER A 289 17.24 3.10 31.62
C SER A 289 16.02 2.97 32.52
N ASN A 290 15.68 4.00 33.31
CA ASN A 290 14.47 4.04 34.12
C ASN A 290 13.19 4.32 33.30
N TYR A 291 13.32 4.79 32.06
CA TYR A 291 12.19 4.90 31.14
C TYR A 291 11.94 3.55 30.46
N THR A 292 10.83 2.92 30.82
CA THR A 292 10.38 1.68 30.17
C THR A 292 9.71 1.99 28.83
N ASP A 293 9.63 0.96 27.98
CA ASP A 293 8.84 0.98 26.73
C ASP A 293 9.34 1.89 25.60
N VAL A 294 10.56 2.41 25.71
CA VAL A 294 11.23 3.13 24.61
C VAL A 294 11.68 2.14 23.54
N SER A 295 11.46 2.46 22.27
CA SER A 295 11.88 1.57 21.18
C SER A 295 13.39 1.56 21.02
N LYS A 296 13.94 0.36 20.81
CA LYS A 296 15.38 0.14 20.69
C LYS A 296 15.83 -0.01 19.24
N ALA A 297 17.09 0.33 18.97
CA ALA A 297 17.68 0.21 17.62
C ALA A 297 17.61 -1.23 17.07
N ASP A 298 17.75 -2.23 17.94
CA ASP A 298 17.68 -3.66 17.60
C ASP A 298 16.33 -4.06 16.99
N GLU A 299 15.23 -3.38 17.33
CA GLU A 299 13.89 -3.60 16.74
C GLU A 299 13.82 -3.21 15.25
N TRP A 300 14.87 -2.57 14.75
CA TRP A 300 14.97 -2.02 13.39
C TRP A 300 16.19 -2.54 12.64
N ILE A 301 16.94 -3.51 13.18
CA ILE A 301 18.19 -4.02 12.57
C ILE A 301 17.97 -4.58 11.15
N ALA A 302 16.83 -5.24 10.90
CA ALA A 302 16.46 -5.74 9.58
C ALA A 302 15.78 -4.71 8.66
N SER A 303 15.59 -3.46 9.10
CA SER A 303 14.97 -2.40 8.28
C SER A 303 15.95 -1.82 7.27
N ASP A 304 15.43 -1.55 6.08
CA ASP A 304 16.18 -0.99 4.95
C ASP A 304 16.18 0.53 4.95
N ILE A 305 17.16 1.11 4.25
CA ILE A 305 17.14 2.51 3.86
C ILE A 305 16.37 2.61 2.55
N ASP A 306 15.07 2.91 2.65
CA ASP A 306 14.20 3.18 1.50
C ASP A 306 14.47 4.59 0.93
N LEU A 307 15.20 4.64 -0.17
CA LEU A 307 15.66 5.86 -0.84
C LEU A 307 14.81 6.17 -2.08
N TYR A 308 14.44 7.44 -2.23
CA TYR A 308 13.70 7.98 -3.36
C TYR A 308 14.53 9.05 -4.05
N ILE A 309 14.54 9.01 -5.38
CA ILE A 309 15.13 10.05 -6.22
C ILE A 309 13.98 10.90 -6.76
N TYR A 310 14.05 12.22 -6.57
CA TYR A 310 12.98 13.13 -6.97
C TYR A 310 13.44 14.26 -7.88
N GLY A 311 12.58 14.70 -8.79
CA GLY A 311 12.83 15.88 -9.65
C GLY A 311 13.92 15.67 -10.72
N LEU A 312 14.35 14.44 -10.95
CA LEU A 312 15.31 14.07 -12.00
C LEU A 312 14.61 13.26 -13.10
N ASN A 313 15.16 13.28 -14.32
CA ASN A 313 14.77 12.32 -15.36
C ASN A 313 15.50 10.97 -15.18
N ALA A 314 15.09 9.94 -15.93
CA ALA A 314 15.65 8.58 -15.82
C ALA A 314 17.19 8.52 -15.91
N LYS A 315 17.79 9.25 -16.86
CA LYS A 315 19.25 9.24 -17.03
C LYS A 315 19.97 9.87 -15.84
N GLN A 316 19.52 11.05 -15.42
CA GLN A 316 20.05 11.74 -14.24
C GLN A 316 19.84 10.92 -12.96
N ALA A 317 18.72 10.21 -12.86
CA ALA A 317 18.44 9.32 -11.75
C ALA A 317 19.42 8.13 -11.74
N ASN A 318 19.72 7.52 -12.90
CA ASN A 318 20.76 6.48 -13.00
C ASN A 318 22.15 7.00 -12.57
N ASP A 319 22.52 8.22 -12.98
CA ASP A 319 23.76 8.87 -12.52
C ASP A 319 23.76 9.07 -11.00
N LYS A 320 22.61 9.44 -10.42
CA LYS A 320 22.44 9.56 -8.97
C LYS A 320 22.56 8.21 -8.27
N ILE A 321 22.08 7.10 -8.85
CA ILE A 321 22.25 5.75 -8.31
C ILE A 321 23.73 5.36 -8.25
N ARG A 322 24.53 5.68 -9.28
CA ARG A 322 25.99 5.46 -9.26
C ARG A 322 26.67 6.21 -8.13
N HIS A 323 26.31 7.49 -7.93
CA HIS A 323 26.80 8.27 -6.79
C HIS A 323 26.45 7.62 -5.44
N VAL A 324 25.24 7.07 -5.29
CA VAL A 324 24.85 6.35 -4.07
C VAL A 324 25.67 5.07 -3.90
N GLU A 325 25.94 4.31 -4.97
CA GLU A 325 26.82 3.12 -4.92
C GLU A 325 28.23 3.50 -4.45
N GLU A 326 28.83 4.52 -5.06
CA GLU A 326 30.18 5.00 -4.72
C GLU A 326 30.28 5.33 -3.22
N VAL A 327 29.31 6.09 -2.71
CA VAL A 327 29.22 6.44 -1.29
C VAL A 327 29.05 5.20 -0.43
N TYR A 328 28.12 4.30 -0.78
CA TYR A 328 27.86 3.09 -0.03
C TYR A 328 29.12 2.24 0.10
N LYS A 329 29.79 1.94 -1.03
CA LYS A 329 31.01 1.14 -1.06
C LYS A 329 32.17 1.80 -0.32
N SER A 330 32.31 3.12 -0.41
CA SER A 330 33.36 3.86 0.30
C SER A 330 33.24 3.78 1.83
N ASN A 331 32.04 3.51 2.34
CA ASN A 331 31.77 3.38 3.78
C ASN A 331 31.73 1.93 4.26
N LEU A 332 31.90 0.94 3.38
CA LEU A 332 32.05 -0.46 3.77
C LEU A 332 33.50 -0.75 4.19
N PRO A 333 33.73 -1.70 5.12
CA PRO A 333 35.06 -2.24 5.38
C PRO A 333 35.72 -2.78 4.10
N ALA A 334 37.05 -2.64 3.99
CA ALA A 334 37.79 -3.13 2.84
C ALA A 334 37.55 -4.64 2.61
N GLY A 335 37.25 -5.02 1.37
CA GLY A 335 36.96 -6.42 1.00
C GLY A 335 35.54 -6.88 1.35
N SER A 336 34.65 -5.99 1.80
CA SER A 336 33.26 -6.37 2.08
C SER A 336 32.55 -6.87 0.81
N PRO A 337 31.71 -7.91 0.93
CA PRO A 337 30.89 -8.37 -0.18
C PRO A 337 29.90 -7.26 -0.60
N PHE A 338 29.61 -7.18 -1.89
CA PHE A 338 28.69 -6.19 -2.44
C PHE A 338 27.92 -6.77 -3.63
N LEU A 339 26.61 -6.58 -3.64
CA LEU A 339 25.72 -7.03 -4.71
C LEU A 339 24.65 -5.96 -4.98
N VAL A 340 24.46 -5.64 -6.25
CA VAL A 340 23.34 -4.81 -6.72
C VAL A 340 22.28 -5.75 -7.27
N VAL A 341 21.09 -5.75 -6.66
CA VAL A 341 19.94 -6.50 -7.16
C VAL A 341 18.92 -5.52 -7.71
N ARG A 342 18.39 -5.82 -8.90
CA ARG A 342 17.44 -4.99 -9.62
C ARG A 342 16.22 -5.81 -9.99
N ASN A 343 15.05 -5.28 -9.70
CA ASN A 343 13.77 -5.80 -10.15
C ASN A 343 12.96 -4.68 -10.84
N SER A 344 11.70 -4.95 -11.19
CA SER A 344 10.87 -3.97 -11.90
C SER A 344 10.53 -2.71 -11.06
N GLN A 345 10.72 -2.73 -9.75
CA GLN A 345 10.31 -1.68 -8.80
C GLN A 345 11.47 -1.02 -8.04
N THR A 346 12.56 -1.75 -7.79
CA THR A 346 13.68 -1.28 -6.95
C THR A 346 15.04 -1.70 -7.49
N ILE A 347 16.06 -0.93 -7.12
CA ILE A 347 17.46 -1.34 -7.11
C ILE A 347 17.91 -1.36 -5.66
N THR A 348 18.42 -2.49 -5.17
CA THR A 348 18.83 -2.65 -3.78
C THR A 348 20.28 -3.07 -3.68
N PHE A 349 21.02 -2.38 -2.80
CA PHE A 349 22.40 -2.69 -2.48
C PHE A 349 22.47 -3.60 -1.27
N TYR A 350 23.17 -4.73 -1.42
CA TYR A 350 23.40 -5.73 -0.39
C TYR A 350 24.88 -5.81 -0.04
N SER A 351 25.15 -6.07 1.23
CA SER A 351 26.46 -6.44 1.75
C SER A 351 26.30 -7.56 2.80
N ALA A 352 27.29 -7.81 3.64
CA ALA A 352 27.18 -8.76 4.74
C ALA A 352 26.17 -8.26 5.79
N TRP A 353 25.37 -9.17 6.35
CA TRP A 353 24.60 -8.89 7.56
C TRP A 353 25.55 -8.41 8.69
N PRO A 354 25.17 -7.42 9.52
CA PRO A 354 23.89 -6.67 9.55
C PRO A 354 23.94 -5.31 8.81
N LYS A 355 24.84 -5.11 7.84
CA LYS A 355 24.99 -3.80 7.16
C LYS A 355 23.68 -3.39 6.47
N LYS A 356 23.22 -2.16 6.70
CA LYS A 356 21.95 -1.69 6.13
C LYS A 356 21.93 -1.83 4.61
N ARG A 357 20.86 -2.41 4.09
CA ARG A 357 20.57 -2.39 2.65
C ARG A 357 20.08 -1.01 2.27
N VAL A 358 20.51 -0.53 1.10
CA VAL A 358 19.98 0.71 0.50
C VAL A 358 19.06 0.29 -0.64
N GLN A 359 17.77 0.50 -0.47
CA GLN A 359 16.74 0.15 -1.44
C GLN A 359 16.26 1.43 -2.15
N ILE A 360 16.59 1.57 -3.42
CA ILE A 360 16.25 2.71 -4.26
C ILE A 360 14.96 2.40 -5.00
N VAL A 361 13.92 3.21 -4.78
CA VAL A 361 12.60 3.05 -5.39
C VAL A 361 12.58 3.65 -6.80
N LEU A 362 12.23 2.84 -7.82
CA LEU A 362 12.28 3.21 -9.24
C LEU A 362 11.02 3.93 -9.72
N LYS A 363 10.67 5.02 -9.03
CA LYS A 363 9.56 5.90 -9.39
C LYS A 363 10.05 7.34 -9.51
N LEU A 364 9.89 7.96 -10.68
CA LEU A 364 10.29 9.35 -10.92
C LEU A 364 9.27 10.32 -10.31
N VAL A 365 9.31 10.46 -8.99
CA VAL A 365 8.47 11.39 -8.24
C VAL A 365 8.96 12.82 -8.39
N LYS A 366 8.06 13.81 -8.33
CA LYS A 366 8.46 15.21 -8.55
C LYS A 366 8.95 15.90 -7.29
N SER A 367 8.51 15.44 -6.11
CA SER A 367 8.87 16.06 -4.83
C SER A 367 8.78 15.08 -3.64
N PRO A 368 9.46 15.38 -2.52
CA PRO A 368 9.33 14.60 -1.29
C PRO A 368 7.91 14.52 -0.73
N ARG A 369 7.07 15.56 -0.95
CA ARG A 369 5.65 15.53 -0.55
C ARG A 369 4.90 14.39 -1.21
N GLU A 370 5.14 14.14 -2.50
CA GLU A 370 4.53 13.01 -3.20
C GLU A 370 4.97 11.67 -2.61
N VAL A 371 6.23 11.54 -2.20
CA VAL A 371 6.72 10.33 -1.50
C VAL A 371 5.90 10.07 -0.24
N LEU A 372 5.77 11.07 0.63
CA LEU A 372 5.07 10.93 1.91
C LEU A 372 3.57 10.63 1.71
N LEU A 373 2.94 11.23 0.70
CA LEU A 373 1.53 11.01 0.39
C LEU A 373 1.24 9.57 -0.11
N ASN A 374 2.23 8.72 -0.38
CA ASN A 374 1.99 7.35 -0.83
C ASN A 374 2.12 6.27 0.24
N PHE A 375 2.42 6.65 1.49
CA PHE A 375 2.45 5.67 2.57
C PHE A 375 1.04 5.26 2.99
N ASP A 376 0.84 3.95 3.01
CA ASP A 376 -0.37 3.20 3.39
C ASP A 376 -0.77 3.37 4.85
N LEU A 377 0.23 3.54 5.74
CA LEU A 377 0.03 3.70 7.18
C LEU A 377 0.59 5.03 7.65
N ASP A 378 -0.15 5.68 8.55
CA ASP A 378 0.16 7.02 9.07
C ASP A 378 1.53 7.08 9.74
N VAL A 379 1.91 6.02 10.45
CA VAL A 379 3.19 5.89 11.14
C VAL A 379 4.39 5.87 10.20
N CYS A 380 4.19 5.61 8.91
CA CYS A 380 5.24 5.63 7.89
C CYS A 380 5.35 6.98 7.17
N ALA A 381 4.45 7.93 7.45
CA ALA A 381 4.36 9.20 6.72
C ALA A 381 5.39 10.24 7.21
N ALA A 382 6.64 9.82 7.34
CA ALA A 382 7.81 10.62 7.70
C ALA A 382 9.02 10.27 6.81
N GLY A 383 9.89 11.26 6.55
CA GLY A 383 11.09 11.09 5.74
C GLY A 383 12.16 12.14 6.04
N TYR A 384 13.37 11.88 5.57
CA TYR A 384 14.59 12.64 5.84
C TYR A 384 15.24 13.07 4.52
N ASP A 385 15.60 14.35 4.40
CA ASP A 385 16.20 14.93 3.20
C ASP A 385 17.72 15.19 3.34
N GLY A 386 18.36 14.64 4.38
CA GLY A 386 19.77 14.93 4.71
C GLY A 386 19.98 16.15 5.59
N ALA A 387 18.98 17.02 5.70
CA ALA A 387 19.03 18.23 6.51
C ALA A 387 17.99 18.22 7.63
N ASN A 388 16.75 17.86 7.32
CA ASN A 388 15.56 17.91 8.18
C ASN A 388 14.73 16.63 8.03
N VAL A 389 13.95 16.33 9.07
CA VAL A 389 12.90 15.31 9.01
C VAL A 389 11.57 15.99 8.72
N TRP A 390 10.84 15.46 7.74
CA TRP A 390 9.56 15.95 7.25
C TRP A 390 8.47 14.93 7.50
N MET A 391 7.32 15.39 8.00
CA MET A 391 6.19 14.53 8.40
C MET A 391 4.88 15.09 7.87
N LEU A 392 3.93 14.20 7.58
CA LEU A 392 2.53 14.59 7.36
C LEU A 392 1.79 14.73 8.70
N PRO A 393 0.73 15.55 8.78
CA PRO A 393 -0.08 15.69 10.00
C PRO A 393 -0.58 14.36 10.58
N ARG A 394 -0.95 13.40 9.72
CA ARG A 394 -1.39 12.06 10.13
C ARG A 394 -0.31 11.27 10.88
N PHE A 395 0.98 11.47 10.58
CA PHE A 395 2.07 10.85 11.33
C PHE A 395 2.05 11.31 12.79
N VAL A 396 1.97 12.62 13.00
CA VAL A 396 1.92 13.20 14.36
C VAL A 396 0.68 12.69 15.08
N ARG A 397 -0.47 12.67 14.39
CA ARG A 397 -1.70 12.18 14.98
C ARG A 397 -1.60 10.71 15.43
N ALA A 398 -0.96 9.85 14.63
CA ALA A 398 -0.71 8.46 15.01
C ALA A 398 0.22 8.32 16.23
N MET A 399 1.14 9.28 16.46
CA MET A 399 1.96 9.31 17.67
C MET A 399 1.12 9.63 18.91
N GLU A 400 0.18 10.58 18.80
CA GLU A 400 -0.74 10.95 19.89
C GLU A 400 -1.74 9.83 20.22
N THR A 401 -2.32 9.21 19.19
CA THR A 401 -3.41 8.25 19.38
C THR A 401 -2.93 6.81 19.51
N GLY A 402 -1.73 6.47 19.03
CA GLY A 402 -1.29 5.09 18.89
C GLY A 402 -2.10 4.31 17.85
N THR A 403 -2.71 4.99 16.88
CA THR A 403 -3.52 4.38 15.82
C THR A 403 -3.29 5.07 14.48
N SER A 404 -3.29 4.30 13.39
CA SER A 404 -3.45 4.85 12.03
C SER A 404 -4.93 4.95 11.69
N ILE A 405 -5.33 6.01 10.99
CA ILE A 405 -6.69 6.22 10.52
C ILE A 405 -6.96 5.32 9.31
N PHE A 406 -8.06 4.58 9.36
CA PHE A 406 -8.53 3.78 8.24
C PHE A 406 -9.04 4.69 7.11
N THR A 407 -8.64 4.37 5.89
CA THR A 407 -9.25 4.85 4.64
C THR A 407 -9.31 3.69 3.65
N MET A 408 -10.13 3.82 2.61
CA MET A 408 -10.21 2.79 1.57
C MET A 408 -8.92 2.69 0.75
N ASP A 409 -8.01 3.68 0.81
CA ASP A 409 -6.68 3.61 0.20
C ASP A 409 -5.84 2.46 0.77
N LEU A 410 -5.99 2.15 2.09
CA LEU A 410 -5.35 1.01 2.75
C LEU A 410 -5.68 -0.30 2.02
N ILE A 411 -6.94 -0.46 1.60
CA ILE A 411 -7.46 -1.63 0.90
C ILE A 411 -7.13 -1.57 -0.60
N ASN A 412 -7.40 -0.42 -1.23
CA ASN A 412 -7.52 -0.33 -2.68
C ASN A 412 -6.23 -0.02 -3.41
N GLY A 413 -5.31 0.72 -2.81
CA GLY A 413 -4.16 1.24 -3.56
C GLY A 413 -3.92 2.71 -3.38
N HIS A 414 -2.66 3.16 -3.32
CA HIS A 414 -2.33 4.54 -3.69
C HIS A 414 -1.97 4.67 -5.17
N TYR A 415 -2.12 5.89 -5.69
CA TYR A 415 -2.04 6.25 -7.11
C TYR A 415 -0.65 6.13 -7.77
N LEU A 416 0.44 6.12 -6.99
CA LEU A 416 1.81 5.95 -7.51
C LEU A 416 2.23 4.48 -7.67
N GLY A 417 1.29 3.52 -7.65
CA GLY A 417 1.54 2.13 -8.04
C GLY A 417 1.86 1.17 -6.88
N ASP A 418 1.21 0.00 -6.92
CA ASP A 418 1.61 -1.36 -6.53
C ASP A 418 2.38 -1.70 -5.26
N ARG A 419 2.46 -0.81 -4.27
CA ARG A 419 2.67 -1.25 -2.87
C ARG A 419 1.41 -1.86 -2.25
N LYS A 420 0.62 -2.59 -3.04
CA LYS A 420 -0.63 -3.24 -2.58
C LYS A 420 -0.28 -4.54 -1.85
N VAL A 421 0.72 -5.25 -2.32
CA VAL A 421 1.08 -6.60 -1.86
C VAL A 421 1.64 -6.66 -0.43
N THR A 422 2.54 -5.76 -0.04
CA THR A 422 3.16 -5.81 1.30
C THR A 422 2.27 -5.25 2.42
N ARG A 423 1.01 -4.88 2.15
CA ARG A 423 0.17 -4.15 3.12
C ARG A 423 -0.32 -4.99 4.26
N ASP A 424 -0.81 -6.18 3.96
CA ASP A 424 -1.34 -7.10 4.95
C ASP A 424 -0.33 -7.35 6.08
N PRO A 425 0.91 -7.80 5.80
CA PRO A 425 1.90 -8.00 6.86
C PRO A 425 2.31 -6.68 7.53
N ARG A 426 2.24 -5.53 6.83
CA ARG A 426 2.56 -4.21 7.44
C ARG A 426 1.57 -3.82 8.54
N VAL A 427 0.27 -4.09 8.37
CA VAL A 427 -0.74 -3.77 9.39
C VAL A 427 -0.41 -4.48 10.72
N PHE A 428 -0.05 -5.77 10.67
CA PHE A 428 0.32 -6.54 11.86
C PHE A 428 1.73 -6.21 12.37
N LYS A 429 2.70 -5.96 11.47
CA LYS A 429 4.04 -5.47 11.83
C LYS A 429 3.97 -4.20 12.68
N TYR A 430 3.14 -3.23 12.30
CA TYR A 430 3.02 -1.97 13.05
C TYR A 430 2.09 -2.08 14.26
N ALA A 431 1.11 -2.98 14.25
CA ALA A 431 0.39 -3.39 15.45
C ALA A 431 1.35 -3.95 16.51
N ASN A 432 2.30 -4.80 16.10
CA ASN A 432 3.35 -5.33 16.96
C ASN A 432 4.30 -4.25 17.51
N LYS A 433 4.40 -3.10 16.84
CA LYS A 433 5.12 -1.91 17.31
C LYS A 433 4.25 -0.95 18.15
N GLY A 434 3.00 -1.33 18.44
CA GLY A 434 2.08 -0.60 19.30
C GLY A 434 1.23 0.45 18.59
N TYR A 435 0.92 0.23 17.30
CA TYR A 435 0.08 1.10 16.48
C TYR A 435 -1.07 0.33 15.84
N GLY A 436 -2.29 0.54 16.36
CA GLY A 436 -3.50 -0.11 15.85
C GLY A 436 -4.12 0.63 14.66
N ILE A 437 -5.32 0.21 14.28
CA ILE A 437 -6.14 0.88 13.24
C ILE A 437 -7.39 1.47 13.88
N ARG A 438 -7.77 2.67 13.46
CA ARG A 438 -8.98 3.36 13.91
C ARG A 438 -9.86 3.76 12.73
N ILE A 439 -11.10 3.29 12.74
CA ILE A 439 -12.17 3.68 11.81
C ILE A 439 -12.95 4.83 12.44
N LEU A 440 -13.01 5.99 11.77
CA LEU A 440 -13.63 7.20 12.32
C LEU A 440 -15.18 7.10 12.39
N PRO A 441 -15.83 7.92 13.24
CA PRO A 441 -17.29 7.97 13.34
C PRO A 441 -18.02 8.27 12.02
N SER A 442 -17.39 8.99 11.08
CA SER A 442 -17.96 9.27 9.75
C SER A 442 -18.18 7.99 8.94
N TYR A 443 -17.20 7.08 8.94
CA TYR A 443 -17.32 5.76 8.31
C TYR A 443 -18.40 4.91 8.99
N GLN A 444 -18.48 4.93 10.33
CA GLN A 444 -19.55 4.22 11.05
C GLN A 444 -20.93 4.79 10.68
N SER A 445 -21.03 6.11 10.53
CA SER A 445 -22.26 6.80 10.11
C SER A 445 -22.69 6.43 8.69
N ALA A 446 -21.74 6.09 7.81
CA ALA A 446 -22.05 5.61 6.46
C ALA A 446 -22.85 4.30 6.52
N LEU A 447 -22.51 3.37 7.41
CA LEU A 447 -23.26 2.12 7.60
C LEU A 447 -24.72 2.38 7.99
N SER A 448 -24.98 3.41 8.80
CA SER A 448 -26.34 3.81 9.20
C SER A 448 -27.17 4.41 8.07
N THR A 449 -26.56 4.72 6.91
CA THR A 449 -27.28 5.19 5.72
C THR A 449 -27.90 4.03 4.93
N TYR A 450 -27.35 2.82 5.06
CA TYR A 450 -27.78 1.60 4.35
C TYR A 450 -28.42 0.62 5.35
N THR A 451 -29.69 0.86 5.69
CA THR A 451 -30.42 0.11 6.72
C THR A 451 -31.11 -1.15 6.21
N SER A 452 -31.35 -1.28 4.90
CA SER A 452 -32.00 -2.45 4.29
C SER A 452 -31.11 -3.16 3.25
N SER A 453 -31.33 -4.47 3.09
CA SER A 453 -30.61 -5.27 2.09
C SER A 453 -30.92 -4.85 0.65
N GLU A 454 -32.06 -4.19 0.41
CA GLU A 454 -32.39 -3.59 -0.89
C GLU A 454 -31.43 -2.44 -1.21
N GLN A 455 -31.14 -1.56 -0.24
CA GLN A 455 -30.20 -0.46 -0.41
C GLN A 455 -28.77 -0.96 -0.64
N THR A 456 -28.31 -1.95 0.12
CA THR A 456 -26.97 -2.51 -0.06
C THR A 456 -26.84 -3.29 -1.37
N LYS A 457 -27.92 -3.93 -1.87
CA LYS A 457 -27.92 -4.61 -3.17
C LYS A 457 -27.66 -3.63 -4.33
N LEU A 458 -28.11 -2.37 -4.23
CA LEU A 458 -27.90 -1.34 -5.26
C LEU A 458 -26.42 -0.96 -5.42
N ILE A 459 -25.65 -0.98 -4.33
CA ILE A 459 -24.23 -0.60 -4.33
C ILE A 459 -23.30 -1.81 -4.33
N SER A 460 -23.81 -3.05 -4.27
CA SER A 460 -23.00 -4.25 -4.05
C SER A 460 -21.95 -4.50 -5.13
N ARG A 461 -22.11 -3.92 -6.32
CA ARG A 461 -21.24 -4.11 -7.49
C ARG A 461 -21.03 -5.61 -7.80
N GLY A 462 -22.04 -6.44 -7.53
CA GLY A 462 -22.02 -7.89 -7.76
C GLY A 462 -21.48 -8.71 -6.58
N GLU A 463 -21.12 -8.10 -5.47
CA GLU A 463 -20.66 -8.79 -4.27
C GLU A 463 -21.81 -9.41 -3.46
N ASN A 464 -21.51 -10.54 -2.82
CA ASN A 464 -22.39 -11.13 -1.83
C ASN A 464 -22.19 -10.45 -0.47
N LEU A 465 -23.13 -9.60 -0.09
CA LEU A 465 -23.09 -8.85 1.16
C LEU A 465 -23.90 -9.53 2.27
N PHE A 466 -23.49 -9.37 3.53
CA PHE A 466 -24.30 -9.67 4.71
C PHE A 466 -25.60 -8.86 4.68
N PRO A 467 -26.71 -9.43 5.19
CA PRO A 467 -27.94 -8.68 5.34
C PRO A 467 -27.73 -7.42 6.19
N ALA A 468 -28.29 -6.30 5.75
CA ALA A 468 -28.33 -5.08 6.54
C ALA A 468 -29.33 -5.24 7.72
N PRO A 469 -29.17 -4.48 8.83
CA PRO A 469 -28.16 -3.46 9.07
C PRO A 469 -26.77 -4.04 9.37
N LEU A 470 -25.73 -3.36 8.88
CA LEU A 470 -24.33 -3.75 9.10
C LEU A 470 -23.78 -3.11 10.38
N SER A 471 -23.00 -3.87 11.15
CA SER A 471 -22.42 -3.44 12.42
C SER A 471 -20.99 -3.96 12.54
N LEU A 472 -20.02 -3.04 12.69
CA LEU A 472 -18.62 -3.41 12.90
C LEU A 472 -18.44 -4.26 14.15
N LYS A 473 -19.13 -3.91 15.24
CA LYS A 473 -19.04 -4.62 16.52
C LYS A 473 -19.51 -6.07 16.38
N ASP A 474 -20.68 -6.28 15.77
CA ASP A 474 -21.27 -7.63 15.67
C ASP A 474 -20.48 -8.51 14.71
N LEU A 475 -20.04 -7.95 13.58
CA LEU A 475 -19.20 -8.67 12.61
C LEU A 475 -17.83 -9.02 13.21
N ALA A 476 -17.24 -8.14 14.02
CA ALA A 476 -16.00 -8.40 14.73
C ALA A 476 -16.15 -9.52 15.77
N ILE A 477 -17.23 -9.52 16.55
CA ILE A 477 -17.53 -10.59 17.52
C ILE A 477 -17.67 -11.94 16.78
N LYS A 478 -18.48 -11.99 15.71
CA LYS A 478 -18.67 -13.21 14.91
C LYS A 478 -17.34 -13.72 14.33
N SER A 479 -16.48 -12.82 13.87
CA SER A 479 -15.17 -13.17 13.30
C SER A 479 -14.19 -13.71 14.34
N ARG A 480 -14.20 -13.15 15.57
CA ARG A 480 -13.44 -13.70 16.70
C ARG A 480 -13.92 -15.08 17.10
N THR A 481 -15.23 -15.27 17.25
CA THR A 481 -15.82 -16.59 17.55
C THR A 481 -15.49 -17.62 16.47
N TRP A 482 -15.51 -17.21 15.19
CA TRP A 482 -15.14 -18.09 14.08
C TRP A 482 -13.68 -18.54 14.20
N THR A 483 -12.76 -17.60 14.47
CA THR A 483 -11.32 -17.88 14.56
C THR A 483 -10.99 -18.77 15.76
N ASP A 484 -11.61 -18.50 16.91
CA ASP A 484 -11.49 -19.33 18.11
C ASP A 484 -11.94 -20.79 17.85
N LYS A 485 -13.03 -20.98 17.10
CA LYS A 485 -13.48 -22.31 16.66
C LYS A 485 -12.46 -22.97 15.72
N CYS A 486 -11.86 -22.22 14.79
CA CYS A 486 -10.82 -22.74 13.91
C CYS A 486 -9.59 -23.22 14.68
N ILE A 487 -9.09 -22.40 15.61
CA ILE A 487 -7.96 -22.75 16.48
C ILE A 487 -8.30 -23.99 17.31
N SER A 488 -9.44 -23.98 18.00
CA SER A 488 -9.88 -25.09 18.84
C SER A 488 -10.00 -26.40 18.05
N ARG A 489 -10.52 -26.35 16.83
CA ARG A 489 -10.62 -27.51 15.95
C ARG A 489 -9.25 -28.01 15.50
N PHE A 490 -8.35 -27.10 15.09
CA PHE A 490 -6.98 -27.44 14.69
C PHE A 490 -6.22 -28.17 15.80
N LEU A 491 -6.33 -27.68 17.04
CA LEU A 491 -5.71 -28.27 18.21
C LEU A 491 -6.32 -29.63 18.57
N ARG A 492 -7.65 -29.78 18.47
CA ARG A 492 -8.35 -31.05 18.72
C ARG A 492 -7.92 -32.16 17.75
N LEU A 493 -7.54 -31.82 16.52
CA LEU A 493 -7.01 -32.76 15.53
C LEU A 493 -5.53 -33.12 15.77
N GLY A 494 -4.90 -32.60 16.83
CA GLY A 494 -3.53 -32.91 17.21
C GLY A 494 -2.45 -32.09 16.48
N HIS A 495 -2.84 -31.13 15.64
CA HIS A 495 -1.88 -30.29 14.93
C HIS A 495 -1.29 -29.22 15.86
N LYS A 496 0.05 -29.08 15.85
CA LYS A 496 0.77 -28.09 16.65
C LYS A 496 1.79 -27.29 15.84
N ASN A 497 2.65 -27.96 15.08
CA ASN A 497 3.75 -27.33 14.32
C ASN A 497 3.79 -27.76 12.84
N HIS A 498 2.72 -28.41 12.37
CA HIS A 498 2.56 -28.84 10.99
C HIS A 498 1.52 -27.95 10.34
N PRO A 499 1.90 -27.07 9.39
CA PRO A 499 0.90 -26.40 8.61
C PRO A 499 0.14 -27.45 7.78
N LEU A 500 -1.18 -27.31 7.70
CA LEU A 500 -2.05 -28.22 6.94
C LEU A 500 -1.79 -28.06 5.44
N TYR A 501 -0.88 -28.85 4.85
CA TYR A 501 -0.63 -28.85 3.41
C TYR A 501 -0.44 -30.27 2.84
N TRP A 502 -0.70 -30.39 1.54
CA TRP A 502 -0.79 -31.64 0.78
C TRP A 502 0.54 -32.37 0.65
N GLU A 503 0.58 -33.65 1.05
CA GLU A 503 1.77 -34.53 1.00
C GLU A 503 2.29 -34.79 -0.43
N ASN A 504 1.45 -34.62 -1.45
CA ASN A 504 1.74 -34.91 -2.86
C ASN A 504 2.07 -33.67 -3.71
N ALA A 505 2.62 -32.60 -3.12
CA ALA A 505 3.17 -31.46 -3.87
C ALA A 505 4.46 -31.82 -4.66
N SER A 506 4.76 -33.12 -4.78
CA SER A 506 5.87 -33.70 -5.53
C SER A 506 5.77 -33.51 -7.04
N HIS A 507 4.59 -33.24 -7.61
CA HIS A 507 4.47 -32.89 -9.03
C HIS A 507 5.05 -31.50 -9.36
N TYR A 508 5.14 -30.60 -8.39
CA TYR A 508 5.68 -29.24 -8.55
C TYR A 508 7.02 -29.01 -7.82
N GLY A 509 7.63 -30.07 -7.28
CA GLY A 509 8.99 -30.02 -6.71
C GLY A 509 9.15 -29.33 -5.34
N GLN A 510 8.10 -28.76 -4.75
CA GLN A 510 8.17 -28.11 -3.44
C GLN A 510 7.52 -28.96 -2.34
N LYS A 511 8.32 -29.69 -1.57
CA LYS A 511 7.90 -30.14 -0.23
C LYS A 511 8.03 -28.97 0.74
N PHE A 512 6.91 -28.35 1.12
CA PHE A 512 6.91 -27.38 2.22
C PHE A 512 7.43 -28.07 3.48
N GLN A 513 8.51 -27.54 4.02
CA GLN A 513 9.16 -28.13 5.19
C GLN A 513 8.29 -27.89 6.43
N PRO A 514 8.22 -28.85 7.38
CA PRO A 514 7.63 -28.61 8.69
C PRO A 514 8.17 -27.31 9.30
N ILE A 515 7.32 -26.56 10.01
CA ILE A 515 7.78 -25.33 10.67
C ILE A 515 8.73 -25.74 11.80
N LYS A 516 10.03 -25.54 11.56
CA LYS A 516 11.08 -25.81 12.54
C LYS A 516 11.03 -24.73 13.60
N THR A 517 10.38 -25.03 14.72
CA THR A 517 10.26 -24.13 15.86
C THR A 517 10.51 -24.88 17.15
N ASN A 518 11.18 -24.21 18.09
CA ASN A 518 11.33 -24.70 19.46
C ASN A 518 10.17 -24.24 20.37
N SER A 519 9.12 -23.66 19.78
CA SER A 519 7.95 -23.18 20.50
C SER A 519 7.24 -24.31 21.24
N THR A 520 6.94 -24.06 22.52
CA THR A 520 6.09 -24.93 23.34
C THR A 520 4.59 -24.65 23.14
N VAL A 521 4.25 -23.52 22.52
CA VAL A 521 2.88 -23.16 22.14
C VAL A 521 2.60 -23.51 20.67
N PRO A 522 1.36 -23.87 20.31
CA PRO A 522 0.99 -24.19 18.92
C PRO A 522 1.33 -23.05 17.95
N VAL A 523 1.83 -23.42 16.77
CA VAL A 523 2.19 -22.49 15.70
C VAL A 523 1.10 -22.44 14.63
N PHE A 524 0.68 -21.23 14.32
CA PHE A 524 -0.28 -20.92 13.27
C PHE A 524 0.37 -20.02 12.22
N THR A 525 -0.24 -19.93 11.04
CA THR A 525 0.07 -18.91 10.04
C THR A 525 -1.23 -18.28 9.59
N HIS A 526 -1.18 -16.99 9.21
CA HIS A 526 -2.32 -16.32 8.59
C HIS A 526 -2.85 -17.03 7.34
N ALA A 527 -2.00 -17.79 6.65
CA ALA A 527 -2.39 -18.62 5.51
C ALA A 527 -3.41 -19.72 5.86
N LEU A 528 -3.50 -20.15 7.13
CA LEU A 528 -4.49 -21.16 7.56
C LEU A 528 -5.92 -20.63 7.58
N LEU A 529 -6.10 -19.31 7.69
CA LEU A 529 -7.43 -18.70 7.73
C LEU A 529 -7.96 -18.39 6.33
N GLU A 530 -7.12 -18.53 5.32
CA GLU A 530 -7.47 -18.36 3.92
C GLU A 530 -7.50 -19.71 3.21
N SER A 531 -8.63 -20.03 2.58
CA SER A 531 -8.68 -21.13 1.63
C SER A 531 -8.33 -20.62 0.23
N ASN A 532 -7.82 -21.51 -0.62
CA ASN A 532 -7.54 -21.28 -2.05
C ASN A 532 -8.77 -20.76 -2.84
N MET A 533 -9.96 -20.85 -2.23
CA MET A 533 -11.22 -20.37 -2.75
C MET A 533 -11.60 -18.99 -2.22
N GLN A 534 -10.79 -18.24 -1.48
CA GLN A 534 -11.09 -16.85 -1.06
C GLN A 534 -10.77 -15.81 -2.18
N ARG A 535 -10.47 -16.28 -3.41
CA ARG A 535 -10.18 -15.47 -4.61
C ARG A 535 -11.23 -14.40 -4.89
N SER A 536 -10.93 -13.14 -4.62
CA SER A 536 -11.80 -12.05 -5.02
C SER A 536 -11.28 -11.38 -6.29
N SER A 537 -12.16 -10.69 -7.03
CA SER A 537 -11.74 -9.75 -8.07
C SER A 537 -11.13 -8.48 -7.49
N GLU A 538 -10.99 -8.35 -6.17
CA GLU A 538 -10.47 -7.16 -5.53
C GLU A 538 -9.01 -6.89 -5.86
N PRO A 539 -8.56 -5.63 -5.69
CA PRO A 539 -7.16 -5.28 -5.88
C PRO A 539 -6.18 -6.14 -5.11
N LEU A 540 -6.62 -6.92 -4.12
CA LEU A 540 -5.83 -7.96 -3.49
C LEU A 540 -6.63 -9.25 -3.52
N GLY A 541 -6.28 -10.17 -4.42
CA GLY A 541 -7.10 -11.36 -4.69
C GLY A 541 -7.21 -12.33 -3.50
N ARG A 542 -6.18 -12.37 -2.63
CA ARG A 542 -6.04 -13.27 -1.47
C ARG A 542 -5.46 -12.52 -0.26
N SER A 543 -6.10 -11.41 0.07
CA SER A 543 -5.67 -10.56 1.17
C SER A 543 -6.63 -10.65 2.34
N CYS A 544 -6.06 -10.60 3.53
CA CYS A 544 -6.85 -10.52 4.75
C CYS A 544 -7.64 -9.20 4.81
N LEU A 545 -7.22 -8.18 4.07
CA LEU A 545 -7.88 -6.88 3.94
C LEU A 545 -9.01 -6.87 2.90
N THR A 546 -9.30 -7.99 2.23
CA THR A 546 -10.37 -8.05 1.19
C THR A 546 -11.76 -7.69 1.73
N GLY A 547 -12.04 -7.96 3.00
CA GLY A 547 -13.32 -7.61 3.63
C GLY A 547 -13.19 -7.52 5.14
N PHE A 548 -14.06 -6.73 5.79
CA PHE A 548 -13.93 -6.46 7.24
C PHE A 548 -13.97 -7.74 8.09
N SER A 549 -14.90 -8.66 7.82
CA SER A 549 -14.97 -9.91 8.58
C SER A 549 -13.75 -10.80 8.38
N LEU A 550 -13.16 -10.83 7.18
CA LEU A 550 -11.92 -11.58 6.94
C LEU A 550 -10.77 -10.94 7.70
N PHE A 551 -10.62 -9.61 7.62
CA PHE A 551 -9.63 -8.87 8.38
C PHE A 551 -9.75 -9.15 9.88
N MET A 552 -10.96 -9.12 10.42
CA MET A 552 -11.21 -9.41 11.83
C MET A 552 -10.89 -10.85 12.25
N ARG A 553 -10.90 -11.83 11.33
CA ARG A 553 -10.41 -13.19 11.62
C ARG A 553 -8.90 -13.20 11.84
N HIS A 554 -8.16 -12.46 11.01
CA HIS A 554 -6.71 -12.32 11.16
C HIS A 554 -6.33 -11.49 12.39
N VAL A 555 -7.10 -10.44 12.70
CA VAL A 555 -6.99 -9.69 13.97
C VAL A 555 -7.19 -10.63 15.15
N ALA A 556 -8.21 -11.50 15.13
CA ALA A 556 -8.45 -12.47 16.19
C ALA A 556 -7.29 -13.45 16.38
N LEU A 557 -6.66 -13.92 15.28
CA LEU A 557 -5.47 -14.77 15.36
C LEU A 557 -4.33 -14.06 16.06
N TRP A 558 -4.07 -12.81 15.67
CA TRP A 558 -3.06 -11.96 16.30
C TRP A 558 -3.38 -11.70 17.79
N GLU A 559 -4.64 -11.44 18.15
CA GLU A 559 -5.07 -11.29 19.54
C GLU A 559 -4.77 -12.55 20.38
N GLU A 560 -4.90 -13.75 19.82
CA GLU A 560 -4.55 -15.01 20.52
C GLU A 560 -3.03 -15.17 20.70
N GLU A 561 -2.21 -14.69 19.75
CA GLU A 561 -0.76 -14.58 19.94
C GLU A 561 -0.40 -13.59 21.05
N VAL A 562 -1.05 -12.41 21.09
CA VAL A 562 -0.83 -11.43 22.15
C VAL A 562 -1.17 -12.01 23.53
N LYS A 563 -2.20 -12.87 23.61
CA LYS A 563 -2.56 -13.61 24.83
C LYS A 563 -1.59 -14.75 25.18
N GLY A 564 -0.58 -15.02 24.35
CA GLY A 564 0.42 -16.07 24.55
C GLY A 564 -0.10 -17.50 24.33
N LYS A 565 -1.25 -17.66 23.65
CA LYS A 565 -1.86 -18.97 23.43
C LYS A 565 -1.33 -19.69 22.19
N ILE A 566 -0.86 -18.92 21.21
CA ILE A 566 -0.29 -19.41 19.96
C ILE A 566 0.93 -18.57 19.60
N MET A 567 1.69 -19.05 18.62
CA MET A 567 2.73 -18.29 17.93
C MET A 567 2.35 -18.17 16.45
N ILE A 568 2.49 -16.99 15.85
CA ILE A 568 2.28 -16.79 14.42
C ILE A 568 3.62 -16.91 13.70
N TYR A 569 3.65 -17.77 12.69
CA TYR A 569 4.77 -17.91 11.78
C TYR A 569 4.55 -17.05 10.54
N ASP A 570 5.05 -15.82 10.61
CA ASP A 570 4.84 -14.75 9.61
C ASP A 570 5.48 -15.02 8.24
N LYS A 571 6.31 -16.07 8.09
CA LYS A 571 6.91 -16.42 6.80
C LYS A 571 5.86 -16.83 5.77
N TYR A 572 4.82 -17.54 6.21
CA TYR A 572 3.69 -17.87 5.38
C TYR A 572 2.58 -16.87 5.71
N TRP A 573 2.13 -16.13 4.71
CA TRP A 573 1.01 -15.20 4.83
C TRP A 573 -0.14 -15.64 3.93
N ALA A 574 -1.34 -15.13 4.20
CA ALA A 574 -2.45 -15.20 3.26
C ALA A 574 -1.98 -14.54 1.95
N GLU A 575 -1.72 -15.37 0.95
CA GLU A 575 -0.91 -15.10 -0.24
C GLU A 575 -0.71 -13.61 -0.59
N ASN A 576 0.52 -13.11 -0.40
CA ASN A 576 0.95 -11.76 -0.73
C ASN A 576 1.01 -11.53 -2.25
N THR A 577 0.03 -11.96 -3.04
CA THR A 577 0.24 -12.02 -4.48
C THR A 577 -1.06 -11.89 -5.27
N TYR A 578 -0.96 -11.24 -6.43
CA TYR A 578 -1.96 -11.28 -7.49
C TYR A 578 -2.00 -12.64 -8.22
N GLY A 579 -1.15 -13.57 -7.81
CA GLY A 579 -1.19 -14.97 -8.23
C GLY A 579 -2.40 -15.66 -7.62
N ASN A 580 -2.93 -16.60 -8.38
CA ASN A 580 -3.77 -17.65 -7.85
C ASN A 580 -2.84 -18.84 -7.61
N GLY A 581 -2.92 -19.55 -6.49
CA GLY A 581 -2.03 -20.65 -6.06
C GLY A 581 -1.88 -21.88 -6.99
N PHE A 582 -2.10 -21.73 -8.30
CA PHE A 582 -1.62 -22.59 -9.39
C PHE A 582 -0.63 -21.86 -10.33
N ALA A 583 -0.41 -20.55 -10.14
CA ALA A 583 0.54 -19.73 -10.90
C ALA A 583 1.97 -20.12 -10.55
N HIS A 584 2.85 -20.18 -11.55
CA HIS A 584 4.25 -20.59 -11.37
C HIS A 584 5.10 -19.55 -10.64
N SER A 585 4.68 -18.28 -10.67
CA SER A 585 5.40 -17.18 -10.05
C SER A 585 4.47 -16.04 -9.61
N SER A 586 4.64 -15.56 -8.38
CA SER A 586 3.83 -14.47 -7.85
C SER A 586 4.29 -13.08 -8.32
N TYR A 587 3.49 -12.04 -8.09
CA TYR A 587 3.75 -10.67 -8.60
C TYR A 587 4.90 -9.99 -7.88
N ASP A 588 4.99 -10.22 -6.58
CA ASP A 588 6.01 -9.64 -5.72
C ASP A 588 7.02 -10.69 -5.25
N ASP A 589 7.07 -11.87 -5.89
CA ASP A 589 8.07 -12.89 -5.54
C ASP A 589 9.46 -12.38 -5.91
N SER A 590 10.01 -11.53 -5.04
CA SER A 590 11.43 -11.48 -4.86
C SER A 590 11.93 -12.91 -4.60
N PRO A 591 13.15 -13.25 -5.01
CA PRO A 591 13.85 -14.43 -4.50
C PRO A 591 13.58 -14.66 -3.00
N GLU A 592 13.42 -15.92 -2.58
CA GLU A 592 13.31 -16.24 -1.15
C GLU A 592 14.67 -16.05 -0.46
N TYR A 593 14.68 -15.24 0.60
CA TYR A 593 15.83 -15.08 1.49
C TYR A 593 15.39 -14.50 2.83
N GLU A 594 16.22 -14.71 3.85
CA GLU A 594 16.06 -14.07 5.15
C GLU A 594 17.22 -13.11 5.38
N TRP A 595 16.91 -11.87 5.74
CA TRP A 595 17.91 -10.86 6.07
C TRP A 595 18.24 -10.96 7.56
N ASN A 596 19.13 -11.90 7.91
CA ASN A 596 19.60 -12.19 9.26
C ASN A 596 21.04 -12.77 9.23
N GLU A 597 21.52 -13.32 10.35
CA GLU A 597 22.87 -13.89 10.46
C GLU A 597 23.17 -15.05 9.50
N SER A 598 22.16 -15.73 8.96
CA SER A 598 22.31 -16.80 7.96
C SER A 598 22.47 -16.28 6.53
N PHE A 599 22.28 -14.98 6.30
CA PHE A 599 22.33 -14.40 4.96
C PHE A 599 23.74 -14.45 4.37
N ASN A 600 23.85 -14.91 3.14
CA ASN A 600 25.03 -14.76 2.30
C ASN A 600 24.62 -14.51 0.84
N LEU A 601 25.52 -13.89 0.07
CA LEU A 601 25.22 -13.45 -1.29
C LEU A 601 25.13 -14.60 -2.30
N GLU A 602 25.88 -15.69 -2.09
CA GLU A 602 25.92 -16.82 -3.03
C GLU A 602 24.58 -17.56 -3.04
N ASP A 603 24.07 -17.92 -1.85
CA ASP A 603 22.74 -18.51 -1.70
C ASP A 603 21.65 -17.58 -2.22
N PHE A 604 21.80 -16.27 -2.00
CA PHE A 604 20.83 -15.30 -2.48
C PHE A 604 20.81 -15.18 -4.01
N SER A 605 21.98 -15.17 -4.65
CA SER A 605 22.11 -15.21 -6.11
C SER A 605 21.51 -16.51 -6.67
N ALA A 606 21.76 -17.66 -6.04
CA ALA A 606 21.14 -18.93 -6.43
C ALA A 606 19.60 -18.90 -6.28
N SER A 607 19.08 -18.26 -5.24
CA SER A 607 17.63 -18.02 -5.08
C SER A 607 17.05 -17.13 -6.19
N ILE A 608 17.80 -16.12 -6.67
CA ILE A 608 17.39 -15.28 -7.81
C ILE A 608 17.35 -16.11 -9.09
N ASP A 609 18.38 -16.91 -9.34
CA ASP A 609 18.47 -17.73 -10.54
C ASP A 609 17.34 -18.77 -10.57
N SER A 610 17.09 -19.45 -9.45
CA SER A 610 15.95 -20.37 -9.30
C SER A 610 14.59 -19.67 -9.47
N PHE A 611 14.47 -18.42 -9.04
CA PHE A 611 13.26 -17.63 -9.26
C PHE A 611 13.02 -17.34 -10.75
N ASN A 612 14.06 -16.96 -11.50
CA ASN A 612 13.95 -16.73 -12.95
C ASN A 612 13.71 -18.05 -13.72
N ASP A 613 14.27 -19.17 -13.28
CA ASP A 613 14.02 -20.48 -13.89
C ASP A 613 12.54 -20.88 -13.79
N ARG A 614 11.86 -20.56 -12.67
CA ARG A 614 10.42 -20.79 -12.52
C ARG A 614 9.59 -19.94 -13.47
N GLU A 615 9.99 -18.70 -13.69
CA GLU A 615 9.34 -17.81 -14.66
C GLU A 615 9.44 -18.37 -16.09
N ILE A 616 10.62 -18.86 -16.48
CA ILE A 616 10.84 -19.53 -17.77
C ILE A 616 9.93 -20.74 -17.89
N LYS A 617 9.96 -21.62 -16.89
CA LYS A 617 9.18 -22.85 -16.89
C LYS A 617 7.68 -22.58 -17.00
N GLY A 618 7.15 -21.67 -16.18
CA GLY A 618 5.72 -21.34 -16.18
C GLY A 618 5.25 -20.75 -17.51
N PHE A 619 6.06 -19.87 -18.11
CA PHE A 619 5.77 -19.35 -19.44
C PHE A 619 5.76 -20.45 -20.50
N THR A 620 6.77 -21.34 -20.52
CA THR A 620 6.86 -22.42 -21.52
C THR A 620 5.65 -23.35 -21.42
N GLU A 621 5.25 -23.77 -20.22
CA GLU A 621 4.08 -24.62 -20.02
C GLU A 621 2.78 -23.93 -20.48
N ALA A 622 2.59 -22.64 -20.15
CA ALA A 622 1.44 -21.88 -20.61
C ALA A 622 1.41 -21.75 -22.14
N TYR A 623 2.55 -21.49 -22.77
CA TYR A 623 2.68 -21.36 -24.22
C TYR A 623 2.34 -22.66 -24.95
N GLU A 624 2.91 -23.78 -24.50
CA GLU A 624 2.64 -25.10 -25.07
C GLU A 624 1.17 -25.52 -24.93
N SER A 625 0.49 -25.09 -23.87
CA SER A 625 -0.94 -25.37 -23.67
C SER A 625 -1.86 -24.63 -24.66
N ILE A 626 -1.44 -23.44 -25.12
CA ILE A 626 -2.20 -22.59 -26.04
C ILE A 626 -1.95 -22.98 -27.50
N GLU A 627 -0.71 -23.28 -27.88
CA GLU A 627 -0.32 -23.27 -29.29
C GLU A 627 -0.54 -24.59 -30.06
N TRP A 628 -1.03 -25.68 -29.42
CA TRP A 628 -1.29 -27.01 -30.02
C TRP A 628 -0.39 -27.32 -31.24
N SER A 629 0.92 -27.38 -31.00
CA SER A 629 1.96 -27.93 -31.88
C SER A 629 1.92 -27.52 -33.37
N ARG A 630 2.39 -26.31 -33.72
CA ARG A 630 2.80 -26.02 -35.12
C ARG A 630 4.29 -25.71 -35.32
N ASP A 631 4.97 -25.05 -34.37
CA ASP A 631 6.34 -24.52 -34.59
C ASP A 631 7.45 -25.10 -33.69
N GLY A 632 7.17 -26.14 -32.88
CA GLY A 632 8.15 -26.77 -31.99
C GLY A 632 8.40 -25.99 -30.68
N PRO A 633 9.30 -26.46 -29.80
CA PRO A 633 9.47 -25.89 -28.46
C PRO A 633 10.06 -24.47 -28.52
N ILE A 634 9.42 -23.52 -27.84
CA ILE A 634 9.89 -22.14 -27.76
C ILE A 634 11.03 -21.98 -26.75
N LYS A 635 12.09 -21.26 -27.13
CA LYS A 635 13.22 -20.95 -26.24
C LYS A 635 13.20 -19.49 -25.80
N VAL A 636 13.01 -19.26 -24.49
CA VAL A 636 13.06 -17.94 -23.84
C VAL A 636 14.21 -17.86 -22.82
N SER A 637 15.39 -18.37 -23.17
CA SER A 637 16.55 -18.63 -22.28
C SER A 637 17.17 -17.41 -21.57
N ASN A 638 16.65 -16.20 -21.81
CA ASN A 638 17.13 -14.95 -21.19
C ASN A 638 16.01 -14.24 -20.40
N ALA A 639 14.88 -14.91 -20.13
CA ALA A 639 13.85 -14.32 -19.29
C ALA A 639 14.36 -14.17 -17.86
N ALA A 640 14.18 -12.99 -17.30
CA ALA A 640 14.59 -12.65 -15.95
C ALA A 640 13.70 -11.53 -15.42
N ARG A 641 13.06 -11.76 -14.27
CA ARG A 641 12.24 -10.76 -13.56
C ARG A 641 13.04 -10.02 -12.50
N VAL A 642 14.10 -10.65 -12.01
CA VAL A 642 15.08 -10.08 -11.08
C VAL A 642 16.46 -10.37 -11.63
N THR A 643 17.34 -9.39 -11.56
CA THR A 643 18.72 -9.48 -12.06
C THR A 643 19.67 -8.95 -11.00
N TYR A 644 20.95 -9.30 -11.10
CA TYR A 644 21.97 -8.81 -10.18
C TYR A 644 23.32 -8.61 -10.87
N GLY A 645 24.15 -7.76 -10.27
CA GLY A 645 25.52 -7.49 -10.71
C GLY A 645 26.41 -7.02 -9.55
N ALA A 646 27.72 -7.02 -9.76
CA ALA A 646 28.73 -6.55 -8.81
C ALA A 646 28.84 -5.02 -8.76
N SER A 647 28.12 -4.32 -9.62
CA SER A 647 28.02 -2.85 -9.66
C SER A 647 26.69 -2.38 -10.25
N VAL A 648 26.39 -1.08 -10.09
CA VAL A 648 25.22 -0.46 -10.74
C VAL A 648 25.35 -0.52 -12.26
N ASP A 649 26.55 -0.30 -12.80
CA ASP A 649 26.77 -0.36 -14.26
C ASP A 649 26.54 -1.77 -14.83
N GLU A 650 26.95 -2.81 -14.11
CA GLU A 650 26.65 -4.18 -14.50
C GLU A 650 25.14 -4.45 -14.42
N ALA A 651 24.48 -4.09 -13.30
CA ALA A 651 23.04 -4.32 -13.13
C ALA A 651 22.17 -3.49 -14.10
N LEU A 652 22.69 -2.38 -14.63
CA LEU A 652 22.05 -1.55 -15.67
C LEU A 652 22.49 -1.89 -17.09
N SER A 653 23.38 -2.87 -17.28
CA SER A 653 23.85 -3.30 -18.60
C SER A 653 22.76 -3.98 -19.43
N LYS A 654 22.94 -4.00 -20.75
CA LYS A 654 22.01 -4.62 -21.71
C LYS A 654 21.86 -6.12 -21.48
N GLU A 655 22.94 -6.77 -21.02
CA GLU A 655 23.01 -8.19 -20.69
C GLU A 655 22.15 -8.52 -19.45
N LYS A 656 22.00 -7.54 -18.54
CA LYS A 656 21.25 -7.66 -17.28
C LYS A 656 19.86 -7.03 -17.35
N ASP A 657 19.39 -6.59 -18.52
CA ASP A 657 18.03 -6.08 -18.67
C ASP A 657 16.98 -7.11 -18.21
N ILE A 658 15.95 -6.64 -17.50
CA ILE A 658 14.80 -7.46 -17.12
C ILE A 658 14.01 -7.81 -18.38
N ARG A 659 13.66 -9.08 -18.53
CA ARG A 659 13.07 -9.66 -19.74
C ARG A 659 11.94 -10.60 -19.34
N ILE A 660 10.70 -10.20 -19.66
CA ILE A 660 9.49 -10.89 -19.25
C ILE A 660 8.79 -11.44 -20.50
N PRO A 661 8.65 -12.76 -20.65
CA PRO A 661 7.99 -13.34 -21.81
C PRO A 661 6.46 -13.18 -21.72
N LEU A 662 5.82 -12.87 -22.84
CA LEU A 662 4.38 -12.64 -22.96
C LEU A 662 3.81 -13.33 -24.19
N ILE A 663 2.55 -13.72 -24.13
CA ILE A 663 1.78 -14.27 -25.25
C ILE A 663 0.79 -13.18 -25.68
N LEU A 664 0.97 -12.65 -26.89
CA LEU A 664 0.21 -11.49 -27.40
C LEU A 664 -0.08 -11.64 -28.90
N LYS A 665 -1.03 -10.86 -29.43
CA LYS A 665 -1.23 -10.66 -30.87
C LYS A 665 -0.35 -9.53 -31.42
N LYS A 666 0.16 -9.71 -32.64
CA LYS A 666 1.02 -8.73 -33.33
C LYS A 666 0.41 -7.33 -33.38
N LYS A 667 -0.88 -7.21 -33.75
CA LYS A 667 -1.58 -5.90 -33.80
C LYS A 667 -1.57 -5.14 -32.47
N PHE A 668 -1.68 -5.85 -31.35
CA PHE A 668 -1.61 -5.23 -30.03
C PHE A 668 -0.18 -4.79 -29.69
N VAL A 669 0.82 -5.60 -30.07
CA VAL A 669 2.23 -5.25 -29.92
C VAL A 669 2.61 -4.01 -30.73
N ASP A 670 2.11 -3.88 -31.96
CA ASP A 670 2.33 -2.70 -32.80
C ASP A 670 1.74 -1.44 -32.15
N PHE A 671 0.52 -1.55 -31.59
CA PHE A 671 -0.09 -0.48 -30.80
C PHE A 671 0.76 -0.09 -29.58
N VAL A 672 1.19 -1.08 -28.79
CA VAL A 672 2.03 -0.89 -27.59
C VAL A 672 3.34 -0.18 -27.95
N ASN A 673 4.10 -0.73 -28.90
CA ASN A 673 5.40 -0.20 -29.29
C ASN A 673 5.28 1.20 -29.88
N THR A 674 4.29 1.45 -30.74
CA THR A 674 4.03 2.78 -31.30
C THR A 674 3.75 3.81 -30.21
N MET A 675 2.88 3.47 -29.26
CA MET A 675 2.52 4.36 -28.16
C MET A 675 3.72 4.66 -27.25
N VAL A 676 4.49 3.64 -26.87
CA VAL A 676 5.63 3.78 -25.97
C VAL A 676 6.77 4.56 -26.62
N LEU A 677 7.12 4.26 -27.87
CA LEU A 677 8.17 4.98 -28.59
C LEU A 677 7.83 6.46 -28.76
N LYS A 678 6.58 6.77 -29.12
CA LYS A 678 6.09 8.15 -29.19
C LYS A 678 6.16 8.84 -27.83
N ALA A 679 5.76 8.14 -26.75
CA ALA A 679 5.82 8.70 -25.41
C ALA A 679 7.24 9.01 -24.94
N LEU A 680 8.19 8.11 -25.23
CA LEU A 680 9.62 8.31 -24.94
C LEU A 680 10.19 9.50 -25.75
N GLU A 681 9.85 9.59 -27.03
CA GLU A 681 10.29 10.71 -27.89
C GLU A 681 9.78 12.06 -27.36
N GLU A 682 8.50 12.14 -27.00
CA GLU A 682 7.88 13.33 -26.39
C GLU A 682 8.45 13.65 -25.00
N ALA A 683 8.92 12.64 -24.26
CA ALA A 683 9.67 12.80 -23.01
C ALA A 683 11.15 13.18 -23.21
N GLY A 684 11.60 13.34 -24.47
CA GLY A 684 12.97 13.73 -24.81
C GLY A 684 13.98 12.57 -24.85
N ILE A 685 13.52 11.32 -24.81
CA ILE A 685 14.34 10.10 -24.81
C ILE A 685 14.37 9.52 -26.23
N LYS A 686 15.42 9.88 -27.00
CA LYS A 686 15.58 9.52 -28.42
C LYS A 686 16.31 8.19 -28.62
N GLY A 687 16.03 7.53 -29.75
CA GLY A 687 16.72 6.31 -30.16
C GLY A 687 16.38 5.06 -29.33
N SER A 688 15.26 5.10 -28.62
CA SER A 688 14.77 3.99 -27.80
C SER A 688 14.40 2.80 -28.67
N LEU A 689 14.72 1.59 -28.19
CA LEU A 689 14.28 0.35 -28.81
C LEU A 689 12.81 0.08 -28.46
N PRO A 690 12.09 -0.73 -29.27
CA PRO A 690 10.75 -1.18 -28.92
C PRO A 690 10.70 -1.86 -27.55
N LEU A 691 9.58 -1.67 -26.83
CA LEU A 691 9.35 -2.27 -25.52
C LEU A 691 9.22 -3.80 -25.60
N LEU A 692 8.58 -4.26 -26.68
CA LEU A 692 8.30 -5.66 -26.97
C LEU A 692 9.05 -6.08 -28.24
N GLU A 693 9.87 -7.11 -28.10
CA GLU A 693 10.64 -7.74 -29.18
C GLU A 693 10.01 -9.11 -29.54
N THR A 694 9.96 -9.47 -30.82
CA THR A 694 9.39 -10.77 -31.23
C THR A 694 10.32 -11.92 -30.84
N VAL A 695 9.76 -13.02 -30.33
CA VAL A 695 10.50 -14.28 -30.08
C VAL A 695 10.19 -15.25 -31.21
N GLY A 696 11.21 -15.70 -31.95
CA GLY A 696 11.04 -16.60 -33.10
C GLY A 696 10.91 -15.90 -34.46
N THR A 697 10.50 -16.64 -35.50
CA THR A 697 10.53 -16.17 -36.91
C THR A 697 9.18 -16.16 -37.63
N ASN A 698 8.10 -16.64 -36.99
CA ASN A 698 6.79 -16.74 -37.63
C ASN A 698 6.09 -15.37 -37.71
N ASP A 699 5.65 -14.94 -38.91
CA ASP A 699 5.03 -13.62 -39.17
C ASP A 699 3.49 -13.63 -39.14
N SER A 700 2.89 -14.63 -38.49
CA SER A 700 1.44 -14.74 -38.30
C SER A 700 0.85 -13.59 -37.45
N ASP A 701 -0.40 -13.23 -37.73
CA ASP A 701 -1.24 -12.32 -36.93
C ASP A 701 -1.88 -13.01 -35.71
N GLU A 702 -1.70 -14.33 -35.57
CA GLU A 702 -2.11 -15.13 -34.42
C GLU A 702 -1.31 -14.78 -33.15
N GLU A 703 -1.72 -15.36 -32.03
CA GLU A 703 -1.01 -15.23 -30.77
C GLU A 703 0.36 -15.91 -30.83
N ARG A 704 1.37 -15.20 -30.36
CA ARG A 704 2.75 -15.69 -30.32
C ARG A 704 3.51 -15.06 -29.17
N ALA A 705 4.72 -15.55 -28.94
CA ALA A 705 5.57 -15.04 -27.88
C ALA A 705 6.27 -13.73 -28.24
N PHE A 706 6.31 -12.83 -27.26
CA PHE A 706 7.06 -11.58 -27.29
C PHE A 706 7.86 -11.44 -26.00
N MET A 707 8.99 -10.75 -26.08
CA MET A 707 9.82 -10.43 -24.94
C MET A 707 9.63 -8.98 -24.53
N TRP A 708 9.08 -8.76 -23.34
CA TRP A 708 8.98 -7.44 -22.73
C TRP A 708 10.27 -7.09 -22.01
N ARG A 709 10.94 -6.04 -22.49
CA ARG A 709 12.25 -5.62 -22.00
C ARG A 709 12.17 -4.34 -21.17
N LEU A 710 12.60 -4.41 -19.92
CA LEU A 710 12.79 -3.24 -19.05
C LEU A 710 14.30 -2.92 -18.98
N ASN A 711 14.74 -1.98 -19.81
CA ASN A 711 16.11 -1.48 -19.79
C ASN A 711 16.33 -0.43 -18.69
N ASP A 712 17.55 0.10 -18.60
CA ASP A 712 17.96 1.14 -17.64
C ASP A 712 17.07 2.41 -17.63
N ILE A 713 16.34 2.67 -18.71
CA ILE A 713 15.34 3.73 -18.79
C ILE A 713 13.95 3.22 -18.41
N LEU A 714 13.42 2.23 -19.13
CA LEU A 714 12.05 1.73 -19.00
C LEU A 714 11.78 0.99 -17.68
N ASN A 715 12.81 0.68 -16.89
CA ASN A 715 12.64 0.21 -15.53
C ASN A 715 12.00 1.28 -14.62
N TRP A 716 12.26 2.56 -14.89
CA TRP A 716 11.66 3.67 -14.18
C TRP A 716 10.17 3.80 -14.49
N GLN A 717 9.36 3.95 -13.44
CA GLN A 717 7.95 4.30 -13.55
C GLN A 717 7.78 5.83 -13.55
N MET A 718 6.61 6.30 -14.00
CA MET A 718 6.24 7.72 -14.04
C MET A 718 7.06 8.55 -15.04
N ILE A 719 7.65 7.91 -16.07
CA ILE A 719 8.23 8.62 -17.22
C ILE A 719 7.12 9.35 -17.98
N ASP A 720 6.08 8.59 -18.35
CA ASP A 720 4.89 9.08 -19.05
C ASP A 720 3.71 8.19 -18.71
N ARG A 721 2.53 8.79 -18.57
CA ARG A 721 1.31 8.09 -18.18
C ARG A 721 0.92 6.97 -19.15
N ARG A 722 1.18 7.14 -20.45
CA ARG A 722 0.92 6.11 -21.47
C ARG A 722 1.72 4.85 -21.21
N ILE A 723 2.99 5.01 -20.86
CA ILE A 723 3.90 3.90 -20.57
C ILE A 723 3.42 3.16 -19.32
N ASP A 724 3.01 3.88 -18.28
CA ASP A 724 2.49 3.26 -17.04
C ASP A 724 1.20 2.46 -17.31
N GLU A 725 0.23 2.98 -18.09
CA GLU A 725 -1.00 2.24 -18.41
C GLU A 725 -0.72 1.00 -19.28
N ILE A 726 0.20 1.10 -20.24
CA ILE A 726 0.65 -0.05 -21.05
C ILE A 726 1.29 -1.10 -20.16
N ARG A 727 2.16 -0.69 -19.23
CA ARG A 727 2.84 -1.58 -18.28
C ARG A 727 1.83 -2.35 -17.41
N GLU A 728 0.77 -1.71 -16.95
CA GLU A 728 -0.30 -2.41 -16.23
C GLU A 728 -1.05 -3.42 -17.10
N MET A 729 -1.27 -3.12 -18.39
CA MET A 729 -1.87 -4.08 -19.32
C MET A 729 -0.97 -5.28 -19.58
N LEU A 730 0.34 -5.07 -19.76
CA LEU A 730 1.30 -6.17 -19.96
C LEU A 730 1.37 -7.07 -18.73
N TRP A 731 1.31 -6.51 -17.52
CA TRP A 731 1.16 -7.30 -16.30
C TRP A 731 -0.18 -8.04 -16.22
N ALA A 732 -1.28 -7.44 -16.70
CA ALA A 732 -2.56 -8.12 -16.76
C ALA A 732 -2.52 -9.33 -17.70
N PHE A 733 -1.88 -9.20 -18.88
CA PHE A 733 -1.68 -10.32 -19.80
C PHE A 733 -0.74 -11.38 -19.25
N HIS A 734 0.41 -10.98 -18.70
CA HIS A 734 1.35 -11.90 -18.02
C HIS A 734 0.62 -12.85 -17.07
N ARG A 735 -0.27 -12.28 -16.26
CA ARG A 735 -1.05 -13.01 -15.25
C ARG A 735 -2.24 -13.77 -15.79
N GLY A 736 -2.95 -13.18 -16.75
CA GLY A 736 -4.06 -13.85 -17.40
C GLY A 736 -3.60 -15.13 -18.11
N ASN A 737 -2.39 -15.11 -18.68
CA ASN A 737 -1.82 -16.23 -19.43
C ASN A 737 -1.28 -17.35 -18.52
N ASP A 738 -0.71 -17.01 -17.35
CA ASP A 738 -0.19 -17.99 -16.38
C ASP A 738 -1.29 -18.83 -15.68
N GLN A 739 -2.58 -18.53 -15.93
CA GLN A 739 -3.71 -19.12 -15.19
C GLN A 739 -4.69 -19.96 -16.02
N ALA A 740 -4.56 -20.02 -17.35
CA ALA A 740 -5.69 -20.40 -18.18
C ALA A 740 -5.47 -21.66 -19.03
N GLN A 741 -6.48 -22.55 -18.99
CA GLN A 741 -6.91 -23.26 -20.20
C GLN A 741 -7.54 -22.21 -21.15
N TYR A 742 -7.34 -22.35 -22.46
CA TYR A 742 -7.61 -21.31 -23.48
C TYR A 742 -8.98 -20.60 -23.35
N GLU A 743 -10.03 -21.32 -22.94
CA GLU A 743 -11.42 -20.83 -22.91
C GLU A 743 -11.73 -19.83 -21.78
N GLU A 744 -10.94 -19.79 -20.69
CA GLU A 744 -11.19 -18.91 -19.53
C GLU A 744 -10.27 -17.67 -19.47
N ARG A 745 -9.32 -17.55 -20.40
CA ARG A 745 -8.24 -16.54 -20.33
C ARG A 745 -8.75 -15.10 -20.35
N ILE A 746 -9.81 -14.81 -21.11
CA ILE A 746 -10.40 -13.47 -21.15
C ILE A 746 -10.91 -13.02 -19.78
N TYR A 747 -11.50 -13.93 -18.98
CA TYR A 747 -11.96 -13.61 -17.63
C TYR A 747 -10.79 -13.26 -16.71
N HIS A 748 -9.69 -14.01 -16.78
CA HIS A 748 -8.50 -13.72 -15.98
C HIS A 748 -7.83 -12.41 -16.39
N VAL A 749 -7.76 -12.10 -17.70
CA VAL A 749 -7.26 -10.80 -18.16
C VAL A 749 -8.16 -9.66 -17.66
N MET A 750 -9.48 -9.78 -17.77
CA MET A 750 -10.44 -8.79 -17.27
C MET A 750 -10.32 -8.57 -15.75
N GLU A 751 -10.21 -9.67 -15.00
CA GLU A 751 -9.98 -9.65 -13.56
C GLU A 751 -8.70 -8.86 -13.25
N GLN A 752 -7.58 -9.20 -13.88
CA GLN A 752 -6.30 -8.54 -13.66
C GLN A 752 -6.32 -7.07 -14.07
N ILE A 753 -6.97 -6.72 -15.19
CA ILE A 753 -7.18 -5.32 -15.60
C ILE A 753 -7.91 -4.54 -14.50
N SER A 754 -9.02 -5.08 -13.98
CA SER A 754 -9.83 -4.38 -12.97
C SER A 754 -9.09 -4.16 -11.64
N LYS A 755 -8.22 -5.11 -11.27
CA LYS A 755 -7.37 -5.09 -10.06
C LYS A 755 -6.24 -4.07 -10.14
N ARG A 756 -5.61 -3.99 -11.32
CA ARG A 756 -4.35 -3.27 -11.57
C ARG A 756 -4.55 -1.88 -12.13
N ALA A 757 -5.73 -1.58 -12.67
CA ALA A 757 -6.05 -0.25 -13.17
C ALA A 757 -5.68 0.82 -12.14
N ILE A 758 -4.76 1.72 -12.52
CA ILE A 758 -4.05 2.66 -11.63
C ILE A 758 -4.94 3.34 -10.56
N ARG A 759 -5.74 4.40 -10.78
CA ARG A 759 -6.60 5.11 -9.79
C ARG A 759 -5.87 6.24 -9.08
N THR A 760 -6.49 7.41 -9.08
CA THR A 760 -5.99 8.61 -8.42
C THR A 760 -6.53 8.79 -7.00
N SER A 761 -7.67 8.17 -6.72
CA SER A 761 -8.41 8.18 -5.45
C SER A 761 -9.46 7.09 -5.49
N VAL A 762 -10.02 6.72 -4.33
CA VAL A 762 -11.21 5.86 -4.26
C VAL A 762 -12.44 6.66 -4.69
N GLU A 763 -13.17 6.14 -5.67
CA GLU A 763 -14.49 6.65 -6.05
C GLU A 763 -15.48 6.22 -4.97
N GLU A 764 -16.30 7.17 -4.47
CA GLU A 764 -17.35 6.87 -3.48
C GLU A 764 -16.81 6.17 -2.21
N GLU A 765 -15.80 6.75 -1.56
CA GLU A 765 -15.11 6.19 -0.37
C GLU A 765 -16.06 5.56 0.67
N MET A 766 -17.15 6.25 1.02
CA MET A 766 -18.11 5.77 2.01
C MET A 766 -18.93 4.57 1.51
N GLU A 767 -19.28 4.51 0.23
CA GLU A 767 -19.96 3.34 -0.35
C GLU A 767 -19.00 2.16 -0.45
N ALA A 768 -17.77 2.40 -0.89
CA ALA A 768 -16.71 1.39 -0.93
C ALA A 768 -16.45 0.79 0.46
N PHE A 769 -16.49 1.62 1.51
CA PHE A 769 -16.43 1.15 2.89
C PHE A 769 -17.63 0.26 3.27
N VAL A 770 -18.86 0.65 2.90
CA VAL A 770 -20.06 -0.16 3.18
C VAL A 770 -19.98 -1.52 2.49
N ILE A 771 -19.53 -1.56 1.23
CA ILE A 771 -19.29 -2.82 0.49
C ILE A 771 -18.23 -3.66 1.21
N TRP A 772 -17.10 -3.06 1.62
CA TRP A 772 -16.02 -3.76 2.31
C TRP A 772 -16.46 -4.34 3.66
N VAL A 773 -17.28 -3.61 4.43
CA VAL A 773 -17.85 -4.10 5.70
C VAL A 773 -18.88 -5.20 5.45
N GLY A 774 -19.71 -5.04 4.43
CA GLY A 774 -20.78 -5.98 4.10
C GLY A 774 -20.29 -7.27 3.47
N ARG A 775 -19.13 -7.28 2.81
CA ARG A 775 -18.63 -8.43 2.05
C ARG A 775 -18.54 -9.70 2.90
N LYS A 776 -19.23 -10.76 2.47
CA LYS A 776 -19.15 -12.07 3.11
C LYS A 776 -17.81 -12.74 2.78
N PRO A 777 -17.09 -13.29 3.79
CA PRO A 777 -16.01 -14.24 3.53
C PRO A 777 -16.54 -15.46 2.78
N TYR A 778 -15.70 -16.13 2.00
CA TYR A 778 -16.12 -17.27 1.20
C TYR A 778 -16.57 -18.45 2.07
N HIS A 779 -15.80 -18.74 3.10
CA HIS A 779 -16.15 -19.76 4.07
C HIS A 779 -16.76 -19.15 5.31
N LEU A 780 -17.98 -19.57 5.60
CA LEU A 780 -18.67 -19.31 6.86
C LEU A 780 -18.47 -20.45 7.86
N ASP A 781 -18.14 -21.66 7.40
CA ASP A 781 -17.74 -22.78 8.25
C ASP A 781 -16.34 -22.53 8.84
N SER A 782 -16.13 -22.98 10.08
CA SER A 782 -14.86 -22.90 10.84
C SER A 782 -13.96 -24.13 10.64
N LYS A 783 -14.36 -25.07 9.77
CA LYS A 783 -13.50 -26.07 9.17
C LYS A 783 -12.39 -25.35 8.42
N ILE A 784 -11.18 -25.44 8.94
CA ILE A 784 -9.98 -25.07 8.17
C ILE A 784 -9.96 -26.04 6.99
N ASN A 785 -10.32 -25.53 5.81
CA ASN A 785 -10.21 -26.29 4.58
C ASN A 785 -8.71 -26.42 4.28
N ALA A 786 -8.13 -27.52 4.72
CA ALA A 786 -6.82 -27.97 4.31
C ALA A 786 -6.89 -28.33 2.82
N HIS A 787 -6.91 -27.34 1.93
CA HIS A 787 -7.09 -27.61 0.51
C HIS A 787 -5.98 -26.99 -0.35
N PHE A 788 -4.92 -27.77 -0.49
CA PHE A 788 -4.42 -28.24 -1.79
C PHE A 788 -5.17 -29.49 -2.31
N ILE A 789 -6.26 -29.94 -1.68
CA ILE A 789 -7.07 -31.03 -2.20
C ILE A 789 -7.93 -30.45 -3.34
N VAL A 790 -7.50 -30.60 -4.60
CA VAL A 790 -8.41 -30.50 -5.74
C VAL A 790 -8.11 -31.67 -6.67
N ALA A 791 -9.20 -32.36 -7.06
CA ALA A 791 -9.31 -33.54 -7.93
C ALA A 791 -8.90 -34.91 -7.34
N ASP A 792 -9.79 -35.51 -6.54
CA ASP A 792 -10.20 -36.94 -6.62
C ASP A 792 -11.03 -37.45 -5.42
N LEU A 793 -11.82 -36.58 -4.76
CA LEU A 793 -12.70 -36.95 -3.66
C LEU A 793 -14.14 -37.32 -4.08
N HIS A 794 -14.28 -37.97 -5.24
CA HIS A 794 -15.51 -38.70 -5.60
C HIS A 794 -15.46 -40.19 -5.23
N ARG A 795 -14.44 -40.67 -4.49
CA ARG A 795 -14.32 -42.09 -4.14
C ARG A 795 -13.99 -42.44 -2.68
N MET A 796 -14.01 -41.49 -1.75
CA MET A 796 -13.99 -41.84 -0.32
C MET A 796 -15.39 -41.67 0.29
N LYS A 797 -16.08 -42.80 0.48
CA LYS A 797 -17.17 -42.87 1.44
C LYS A 797 -16.59 -42.48 2.80
N LEU A 798 -17.17 -41.46 3.43
CA LEU A 798 -17.11 -41.34 4.88
C LEU A 798 -17.65 -42.66 5.42
N SER A 799 -16.79 -43.49 6.02
CA SER A 799 -17.27 -44.52 6.91
C SER A 799 -17.77 -43.81 8.15
N ASP A 800 -19.05 -43.43 8.11
CA ASP A 800 -19.86 -43.32 9.31
C ASP A 800 -19.77 -44.65 10.04
N SER A 801 -18.97 -44.67 11.09
CA SER A 801 -19.16 -45.58 12.23
C SER A 801 -18.56 -44.89 13.44
N GLY A 802 -19.36 -43.98 13.98
CA GLY A 802 -19.06 -43.18 15.16
C GLY A 802 -20.23 -42.27 15.41
N GLU A 803 -21.37 -42.88 15.75
CA GLU A 803 -22.43 -42.23 16.52
C GLU A 803 -21.77 -41.54 17.73
N ASP A 804 -21.98 -40.22 17.84
CA ASP A 804 -22.47 -39.54 19.05
C ASP A 804 -22.26 -38.02 18.93
N ASP A 805 -23.36 -37.34 18.61
CA ASP A 805 -23.89 -36.05 19.09
C ASP A 805 -23.04 -34.75 19.17
N GLU A 806 -23.60 -33.74 18.46
CA GLU A 806 -23.47 -32.26 18.53
C GLU A 806 -22.22 -31.51 17.99
#